data_AF-A0A446CB58-F1
#
_entry.id   AF-A0A446CB58-F1
#
_cell.length_a   1.000
_cell.length_b   1.000
_cell.length_c   1.000
_cell.angle_alpha   90.00
_cell.angle_beta   90.00
_cell.angle_gamma   90.00
#
_symmetry.space_group_name_H-M   'P 1'
#
loop_
_entity.id
_entity.type
_entity.pdbx_description
1 polymer ?
#
loop_
_entity_poly.entity_id
_entity_poly.type
_entity_poly.pdbx_seq_one_letter_code
_entity_poly.pdbx_strand_id
1 'polypeptide(L)'
;MVTQVQGASGQFQTSLLASIGNQFQNFAAAIGQGLSRVLAQAQGAPVPQFGQRYAPVNGNAFQGNVAGYRVMGDKAKGVEPGFIAKRDWTPGDAAKLQNPQHKFHAKALELATGWLAANPQPQAPSDQALDAMLQRALAVIAGSGSPHAESAAELLEPDTDGAAPNVLAGLRANNGLDAGFEAELARELVQEAFAGSTQTADATRAGQANEMLDRLRQGVMDAMPKFNKNHYIKLDYYEADKSGDKYQIPLDKSKGVLHRWYTGATAKDRNEGAVREALANDLMRSLGIQSQKLKIVEGQYADGTPKLMLDGTHVDGANGNSFSDFDGKPLRGERYLKDGVLVRNTQAQGDAPGVFSGPPRLDPTMVEFGRNKILLLLMADRDALGSKGGNKGYVGNTFVGIDPGHALEGDLLGRRGDIRSDFSFKQPGVVPGQGYKNFTMFDQSTLSEKMEGVRQIARLRESGADGQLFDLYSQQFGNARPAAANFDQHIQNIKAQYEGRRDDILQIFQERLAVDDFDFGVAPASDAHTSLRDVSLNLLDGLEKFTSPTTSKTSSGIQLLYPQITDSAKRKEWHIGQDAATNEVVFTCPASKSDVAKMRNDLQRYLQPIIGRNEDFLQISPDRTVLSLRVPVDRLADFGGMLSSRSIIEHKHPSRT
;
A
#
# COMPACT_ATOMS: atom_id res chain seq x y z
N MET A 1 24.14 -8.02 28.01
CA MET A 1 24.41 -6.89 27.11
C MET A 1 23.11 -6.13 26.94
N VAL A 2 22.98 -5.05 27.68
CA VAL A 2 21.87 -4.09 27.67
C VAL A 2 22.50 -2.80 27.19
N THR A 3 22.04 -2.23 26.08
CA THR A 3 21.72 -0.78 25.91
C THR A 3 21.46 -0.39 24.45
N GLN A 4 20.60 0.63 24.32
CA GLN A 4 20.40 1.55 23.19
C GLN A 4 19.56 1.07 22.00
N VAL A 5 18.24 1.14 22.22
CA VAL A 5 17.29 1.55 21.18
C VAL A 5 17.03 3.05 21.41
N GLN A 6 17.82 3.91 20.79
CA GLN A 6 17.61 5.37 20.75
C GLN A 6 17.83 5.85 19.32
N GLY A 7 16.85 6.56 18.76
CA GLY A 7 17.12 7.66 17.81
C GLY A 7 16.97 7.44 16.30
N ALA A 8 16.35 6.37 15.78
CA ALA A 8 16.29 6.15 14.33
C ALA A 8 15.13 6.85 13.57
N SER A 9 14.20 7.53 14.24
CA SER A 9 13.08 8.23 13.58
C SER A 9 13.53 9.41 12.71
N GLY A 10 14.58 10.13 13.12
CA GLY A 10 15.03 11.37 12.47
C GLY A 10 15.77 11.19 11.14
N GLN A 11 16.67 10.20 11.04
CA GLN A 11 17.49 10.04 9.84
C GLN A 11 16.72 9.44 8.64
N PHE A 12 15.71 8.61 8.89
CA PHE A 12 14.79 8.18 7.83
C PHE A 12 14.00 9.38 7.29
N GLN A 13 13.61 10.32 8.16
CA GLN A 13 12.87 11.52 7.80
C GLN A 13 13.67 12.44 6.88
N THR A 14 14.91 12.84 7.17
CA THR A 14 15.60 13.84 6.31
C THR A 14 15.88 13.34 4.89
N SER A 15 16.25 12.07 4.71
CA SER A 15 16.52 11.49 3.38
C SER A 15 15.26 11.10 2.62
N LEU A 16 14.22 10.62 3.30
CA LEU A 16 12.95 10.26 2.67
C LEU A 16 12.18 11.54 2.31
N LEU A 17 12.16 12.56 3.16
CA LEU A 17 11.38 13.78 2.99
C LEU A 17 11.91 14.71 1.89
N ALA A 18 13.23 14.80 1.72
CA ALA A 18 13.83 15.52 0.59
C ALA A 18 13.55 14.80 -0.75
N SER A 19 13.46 13.45 -0.75
CA SER A 19 13.03 12.70 -1.93
C SER A 19 11.53 12.80 -2.20
N ILE A 20 10.72 12.95 -1.14
CA ILE A 20 9.25 12.91 -1.19
C ILE A 20 8.67 14.16 -1.85
N GLY A 21 9.22 15.37 -1.62
CA GLY A 21 8.71 16.61 -2.23
C GLY A 21 8.75 16.59 -3.76
N ASN A 22 9.85 16.12 -4.35
CA ASN A 22 9.97 15.89 -5.79
C ASN A 22 9.22 14.63 -6.25
N GLN A 23 9.07 13.61 -5.40
CA GLN A 23 8.28 12.42 -5.74
C GLN A 23 6.77 12.68 -5.74
N PHE A 24 6.25 13.65 -4.99
CA PHE A 24 4.80 13.91 -4.93
C PHE A 24 4.23 14.53 -6.20
N GLN A 25 4.89 15.54 -6.74
CA GLN A 25 4.50 16.13 -8.03
C GLN A 25 4.67 15.11 -9.17
N ASN A 26 5.76 14.33 -9.12
CA ASN A 26 5.98 13.22 -10.05
C ASN A 26 4.96 12.07 -9.87
N PHE A 27 4.46 11.82 -8.67
CA PHE A 27 3.46 10.80 -8.36
C PHE A 27 2.08 11.21 -8.86
N ALA A 28 1.66 12.45 -8.63
CA ALA A 28 0.41 12.98 -9.18
C ALA A 28 0.44 12.99 -10.73
N ALA A 29 1.56 13.43 -11.33
CA ALA A 29 1.76 13.39 -12.78
C ALA A 29 1.81 11.95 -13.35
N ALA A 30 2.45 11.00 -12.64
CA ALA A 30 2.49 9.59 -13.03
C ALA A 30 1.15 8.86 -12.85
N ILE A 31 0.31 9.29 -11.91
CA ILE A 31 -1.06 8.79 -11.74
C ILE A 31 -1.96 9.29 -12.88
N GLY A 32 -1.89 10.58 -13.24
CA GLY A 32 -2.75 11.19 -14.26
C GLY A 32 -2.73 10.47 -15.61
N GLN A 33 -1.60 9.89 -16.02
CA GLN A 33 -1.48 9.13 -17.28
C GLN A 33 -2.02 7.67 -17.21
N GLY A 34 -2.54 7.22 -16.06
CA GLY A 34 -2.92 5.81 -15.86
C GLY A 34 -3.97 5.54 -14.77
N LEU A 35 -4.84 6.53 -14.49
CA LEU A 35 -5.96 6.48 -13.54
C LEU A 35 -6.98 5.41 -13.88
N SER A 36 -7.36 5.31 -15.15
CA SER A 36 -8.16 4.21 -15.67
C SER A 36 -7.44 3.50 -16.80
N ARG A 37 -7.75 2.21 -16.95
CA ARG A 37 -7.43 1.46 -18.15
C ARG A 37 -8.72 1.30 -18.93
N VAL A 38 -8.77 1.98 -20.08
CA VAL A 38 -9.77 1.67 -21.10
C VAL A 38 -9.28 0.44 -21.84
N LEU A 39 -9.92 -0.72 -21.62
CA LEU A 39 -9.46 -1.98 -22.21
C LEU A 39 -9.91 -2.16 -23.68
N ALA A 40 -10.77 -1.28 -24.22
CA ALA A 40 -11.33 -1.45 -25.56
C ALA A 40 -11.33 -0.25 -26.52
N GLN A 41 -10.96 0.97 -26.10
CA GLN A 41 -10.96 2.10 -27.06
C GLN A 41 -9.75 2.12 -28.00
N ALA A 42 -8.74 1.28 -27.78
CA ALA A 42 -7.52 1.35 -28.57
C ALA A 42 -7.68 0.92 -30.04
N GLN A 43 -8.72 0.13 -30.41
CA GLN A 43 -8.73 -0.57 -31.72
C GLN A 43 -10.11 -0.90 -32.32
N GLY A 44 -11.16 -0.09 -32.10
CA GLY A 44 -12.48 -0.34 -32.73
C GLY A 44 -13.17 -1.64 -32.28
N ALA A 45 -12.68 -2.28 -31.21
CA ALA A 45 -13.28 -3.47 -30.60
C ALA A 45 -14.49 -3.09 -29.74
N PRO A 46 -15.50 -3.96 -29.62
CA PRO A 46 -16.64 -3.71 -28.73
C PRO A 46 -16.18 -3.55 -27.28
N VAL A 47 -16.85 -2.67 -26.54
CA VAL A 47 -16.56 -2.44 -25.12
C VAL A 47 -16.82 -3.72 -24.34
N PRO A 48 -15.89 -4.18 -23.47
CA PRO A 48 -16.03 -5.44 -22.77
C PRO A 48 -17.23 -5.40 -21.83
N GLN A 49 -18.03 -6.47 -21.89
CA GLN A 49 -19.07 -6.75 -20.92
C GLN A 49 -18.50 -7.57 -19.76
N PHE A 50 -18.80 -7.15 -18.54
CA PHE A 50 -18.44 -7.83 -17.30
C PHE A 50 -19.71 -8.15 -16.50
N GLY A 51 -19.61 -8.98 -15.46
CA GLY A 51 -20.77 -9.34 -14.63
C GLY A 51 -21.29 -10.75 -14.89
N GLN A 52 -20.38 -11.64 -15.30
CA GLN A 52 -20.62 -13.09 -15.38
C GLN A 52 -19.96 -13.80 -14.21
N ARG A 53 -20.55 -14.93 -13.79
CA ARG A 53 -19.99 -15.81 -12.76
C ARG A 53 -18.96 -16.75 -13.36
N TYR A 54 -17.90 -17.01 -12.60
CA TYR A 54 -16.92 -18.05 -12.91
C TYR A 54 -16.92 -19.10 -11.80
N ALA A 55 -16.64 -20.35 -12.14
CA ALA A 55 -16.49 -21.39 -11.13
C ALA A 55 -15.37 -21.02 -10.13
N PRO A 56 -15.46 -21.40 -8.84
CA PRO A 56 -14.38 -21.19 -7.89
C PRO A 56 -13.08 -21.89 -8.35
N VAL A 57 -11.94 -21.25 -8.10
CA VAL A 57 -10.63 -21.72 -8.57
C VAL A 57 -10.24 -23.05 -7.91
N ASN A 58 -10.05 -24.10 -8.72
CA ASN A 58 -9.36 -25.34 -8.36
C ASN A 58 -8.11 -25.49 -9.26
N GLY A 59 -6.99 -24.88 -8.85
CA GLY A 59 -5.71 -24.93 -9.60
C GLY A 59 -5.48 -23.77 -10.57
N ASN A 60 -4.59 -23.96 -11.55
CA ASN A 60 -4.16 -22.90 -12.49
C ASN A 60 -4.95 -22.87 -13.81
N ALA A 61 -6.09 -23.55 -13.89
CA ALA A 61 -6.90 -23.62 -15.10
C ALA A 61 -7.60 -22.27 -15.38
N PHE A 62 -7.59 -21.85 -16.65
CA PHE A 62 -8.30 -20.67 -17.12
C PHE A 62 -9.72 -21.04 -17.56
N GLN A 63 -10.69 -20.21 -17.22
CA GLN A 63 -12.12 -20.43 -17.54
C GLN A 63 -12.61 -19.59 -18.71
N GLY A 64 -11.84 -18.58 -19.12
CA GLY A 64 -12.18 -17.72 -20.25
C GLY A 64 -11.31 -16.48 -20.31
N ASN A 65 -11.52 -15.67 -21.34
CA ASN A 65 -10.84 -14.39 -21.53
C ASN A 65 -11.86 -13.25 -21.55
N VAL A 66 -11.56 -12.16 -20.84
CA VAL A 66 -12.37 -10.94 -20.86
C VAL A 66 -11.45 -9.73 -20.84
N ALA A 67 -11.63 -8.80 -21.77
CA ALA A 67 -10.94 -7.50 -21.77
C ALA A 67 -9.40 -7.56 -21.59
N GLY A 68 -8.72 -8.54 -22.19
CA GLY A 68 -7.27 -8.71 -22.01
C GLY A 68 -6.86 -9.30 -20.66
N TYR A 69 -7.76 -10.06 -20.03
CA TYR A 69 -7.49 -10.90 -18.87
C TYR A 69 -7.84 -12.36 -19.15
N ARG A 70 -6.99 -13.27 -18.68
CA ARG A 70 -7.24 -14.72 -18.59
C ARG A 70 -7.83 -15.02 -17.22
N VAL A 71 -9.12 -15.31 -17.16
CA VAL A 71 -9.88 -15.49 -15.92
C VAL A 71 -9.58 -16.86 -15.32
N MET A 72 -9.23 -16.89 -14.04
CA MET A 72 -8.98 -18.12 -13.29
C MET A 72 -10.24 -18.61 -12.58
N GLY A 73 -11.07 -17.68 -12.07
CA GLY A 73 -12.32 -18.00 -11.37
C GLY A 73 -12.81 -16.89 -10.45
N ASP A 74 -13.97 -17.08 -9.84
CA ASP A 74 -14.56 -16.12 -8.90
C ASP A 74 -13.68 -15.94 -7.65
N LYS A 75 -13.67 -14.73 -7.09
CA LYS A 75 -13.00 -14.45 -5.81
C LYS A 75 -13.64 -15.26 -4.69
N ALA A 76 -12.86 -16.12 -4.05
CA ALA A 76 -13.32 -16.93 -2.93
C ALA A 76 -13.54 -16.10 -1.64
N LYS A 77 -12.67 -15.11 -1.38
CA LYS A 77 -12.68 -14.29 -0.16
C LYS A 77 -13.11 -12.84 -0.43
N GLY A 78 -13.67 -12.19 0.60
CA GLY A 78 -14.20 -10.82 0.55
C GLY A 78 -15.70 -10.77 0.28
N VAL A 79 -16.35 -9.67 0.67
CA VAL A 79 -17.80 -9.45 0.49
C VAL A 79 -18.12 -8.95 -0.92
N GLU A 80 -17.19 -8.22 -1.54
CA GLU A 80 -17.38 -7.63 -2.86
C GLU A 80 -17.20 -8.65 -4.00
N PRO A 81 -18.14 -8.68 -4.96
CA PRO A 81 -18.07 -9.58 -6.11
C PRO A 81 -16.88 -9.26 -7.02
N GLY A 82 -16.50 -10.24 -7.83
CA GLY A 82 -15.33 -10.15 -8.68
C GLY A 82 -14.63 -11.47 -8.96
N PHE A 83 -13.56 -11.41 -9.74
CA PHE A 83 -12.82 -12.58 -10.20
C PHE A 83 -11.31 -12.39 -10.09
N ILE A 84 -10.60 -13.51 -10.07
CA ILE A 84 -9.15 -13.57 -10.12
C ILE A 84 -8.74 -13.84 -11.56
N ALA A 85 -7.78 -13.09 -12.07
CA ALA A 85 -7.28 -13.26 -13.42
C ALA A 85 -5.77 -12.99 -13.53
N LYS A 86 -5.21 -13.38 -14.67
CA LYS A 86 -3.88 -12.97 -15.13
C LYS A 86 -4.03 -12.05 -16.33
N ARG A 87 -3.04 -11.19 -16.59
CA ARG A 87 -3.03 -10.42 -17.84
C ARG A 87 -2.94 -11.38 -19.02
N ASP A 88 -3.70 -11.07 -20.06
CA ASP A 88 -3.56 -11.70 -21.36
C ASP A 88 -2.65 -10.88 -22.27
N TRP A 89 -2.21 -11.50 -23.36
CA TRP A 89 -1.47 -10.82 -24.42
C TRP A 89 -2.34 -9.77 -25.09
N THR A 90 -1.79 -8.59 -25.35
CA THR A 90 -2.48 -7.54 -26.12
C THR A 90 -1.68 -7.14 -27.36
N PRO A 91 -2.31 -6.50 -28.36
CA PRO A 91 -1.60 -5.99 -29.54
C PRO A 91 -0.46 -5.01 -29.20
N GLY A 92 -0.61 -4.22 -28.13
CA GLY A 92 0.46 -3.36 -27.63
C GLY A 92 1.66 -4.14 -27.07
N ASP A 93 1.50 -5.42 -26.72
CA ASP A 93 2.61 -6.30 -26.34
C ASP A 93 3.33 -6.87 -27.55
N ALA A 94 2.63 -7.10 -28.67
CA ALA A 94 3.27 -7.45 -29.93
C ALA A 94 4.21 -6.33 -30.42
N ALA A 95 3.78 -5.06 -30.32
CA ALA A 95 4.65 -3.92 -30.64
C ALA A 95 5.89 -3.84 -29.73
N LYS A 96 5.75 -4.20 -28.45
CA LYS A 96 6.88 -4.28 -27.50
C LYS A 96 7.82 -5.44 -27.78
N LEU A 97 7.33 -6.52 -28.38
CA LEU A 97 8.14 -7.67 -28.80
C LEU A 97 9.01 -7.30 -30.02
N GLN A 98 8.55 -6.37 -30.86
CA GLN A 98 9.31 -5.82 -31.98
C GLN A 98 10.28 -4.70 -31.60
N ASN A 99 10.08 -4.04 -30.45
CA ASN A 99 10.92 -2.92 -30.03
C ASN A 99 12.25 -3.40 -29.43
N PRO A 100 13.41 -3.15 -30.07
CA PRO A 100 14.70 -3.64 -29.60
C PRO A 100 15.10 -3.16 -28.20
N GLN A 101 14.57 -2.03 -27.75
CA GLN A 101 14.86 -1.47 -26.42
C GLN A 101 13.99 -2.06 -25.31
N HIS A 102 12.95 -2.83 -25.65
CA HIS A 102 12.01 -3.35 -24.67
C HIS A 102 12.40 -4.76 -24.20
N LYS A 103 12.26 -5.02 -22.90
CA LYS A 103 12.56 -6.32 -22.27
C LYS A 103 11.83 -7.54 -22.86
N PHE A 104 10.73 -7.33 -23.57
CA PHE A 104 10.03 -8.41 -24.28
C PHE A 104 10.83 -8.88 -25.48
N HIS A 105 11.38 -7.94 -26.26
CA HIS A 105 12.28 -8.25 -27.37
C HIS A 105 13.53 -8.97 -26.88
N ALA A 106 14.18 -8.45 -25.82
CA ALA A 106 15.35 -9.12 -25.23
C ALA A 106 15.04 -10.57 -24.81
N LYS A 107 13.86 -10.81 -24.20
CA LYS A 107 13.44 -12.17 -23.84
C LYS A 107 13.10 -13.03 -25.06
N ALA A 108 12.55 -12.44 -26.12
CA ALA A 108 12.29 -13.15 -27.37
C ALA A 108 13.58 -13.66 -28.01
N LEU A 109 14.64 -12.84 -28.02
CA LEU A 109 15.96 -13.23 -28.50
C LEU A 109 16.56 -14.35 -27.63
N GLU A 110 16.46 -14.26 -26.31
CA GLU A 110 16.91 -15.32 -25.39
C GLU A 110 16.18 -16.65 -25.66
N LEU A 111 14.87 -16.61 -25.89
CA LEU A 111 14.07 -17.79 -26.23
C LEU A 111 14.50 -18.38 -27.59
N ALA A 112 14.63 -17.54 -28.62
CA ALA A 112 15.06 -17.95 -29.95
C ALA A 112 16.44 -18.62 -29.91
N THR A 113 17.40 -18.00 -29.22
CA THR A 113 18.74 -18.57 -28.96
C THR A 113 18.62 -19.94 -28.29
N GLY A 114 17.81 -20.05 -27.23
CA GLY A 114 17.56 -21.31 -26.53
C GLY A 114 16.89 -22.42 -27.36
N TRP A 115 16.26 -22.09 -28.49
CA TRP A 115 15.70 -23.09 -29.41
C TRP A 115 16.75 -23.69 -30.36
N LEU A 116 17.86 -22.98 -30.58
CA LEU A 116 18.99 -23.41 -31.40
C LEU A 116 19.95 -24.33 -30.65
N ALA A 117 19.90 -24.33 -29.32
CA ALA A 117 20.72 -25.18 -28.47
C ALA A 117 20.52 -26.69 -28.76
N ALA A 118 21.57 -27.48 -28.55
CA ALA A 118 21.56 -28.93 -28.72
C ALA A 118 20.46 -29.64 -27.90
N ASN A 119 20.12 -29.10 -26.73
CA ASN A 119 18.98 -29.51 -25.91
C ASN A 119 17.98 -28.36 -25.82
N PRO A 120 17.02 -28.26 -26.76
CA PRO A 120 16.08 -27.15 -26.81
C PRO A 120 15.14 -27.16 -25.61
N GLN A 121 14.70 -25.97 -25.19
CA GLN A 121 13.69 -25.84 -24.14
C GLN A 121 12.35 -26.48 -24.56
N PRO A 122 11.53 -27.03 -23.63
CA PRO A 122 10.28 -27.75 -23.94
C PRO A 122 9.20 -26.94 -24.69
N GLN A 123 9.42 -25.64 -24.89
CA GLN A 123 8.49 -24.69 -25.51
C GLN A 123 8.95 -24.22 -26.90
N ALA A 124 9.89 -24.92 -27.55
CA ALA A 124 10.32 -24.59 -28.90
C ALA A 124 9.18 -24.80 -29.95
N PRO A 125 9.23 -24.09 -31.09
CA PRO A 125 8.45 -24.44 -32.27
C PRO A 125 8.77 -25.87 -32.74
N SER A 126 7.92 -26.42 -33.59
CA SER A 126 8.21 -27.66 -34.30
C SER A 126 9.53 -27.55 -35.05
N ASP A 127 10.34 -28.61 -35.04
CA ASP A 127 11.63 -28.62 -35.75
C ASP A 127 11.45 -28.29 -37.24
N GLN A 128 10.34 -28.70 -37.86
CA GLN A 128 9.99 -28.35 -39.23
C GLN A 128 9.78 -26.84 -39.43
N ALA A 129 9.05 -26.18 -38.53
CA ALA A 129 8.84 -24.74 -38.62
C ALA A 129 10.12 -23.98 -38.32
N LEU A 130 10.90 -24.43 -37.32
CA LEU A 130 12.16 -23.79 -36.95
C LEU A 130 13.20 -23.90 -38.07
N ASP A 131 13.36 -25.07 -38.68
CA ASP A 131 14.30 -25.29 -39.79
C ASP A 131 13.95 -24.45 -41.03
N ALA A 132 12.67 -24.41 -41.41
CA ALA A 132 12.22 -23.59 -42.53
C ALA A 132 12.42 -22.09 -42.30
N MET A 133 12.31 -21.63 -41.04
CA MET A 133 12.55 -20.24 -40.68
C MET A 133 14.04 -19.92 -40.60
N LEU A 134 14.85 -20.88 -40.13
CA LEU A 134 16.31 -20.81 -40.13
C LEU A 134 16.87 -20.67 -41.54
N GLN A 135 16.39 -21.46 -42.50
CA GLN A 135 16.81 -21.33 -43.90
C GLN A 135 16.56 -19.92 -44.45
N ARG A 136 15.42 -19.30 -44.11
CA ARG A 136 15.10 -17.92 -44.54
C ARG A 136 15.98 -16.89 -43.84
N ALA A 137 16.17 -17.03 -42.53
CA ALA A 137 17.03 -16.15 -41.74
C ALA A 137 18.49 -16.20 -42.23
N LEU A 138 19.02 -17.41 -42.47
CA LEU A 138 20.36 -17.60 -43.04
C LEU A 138 20.47 -17.03 -44.45
N ALA A 139 19.45 -17.19 -45.30
CA ALA A 139 19.48 -16.61 -46.65
C ALA A 139 19.57 -15.07 -46.62
N VAL A 140 18.90 -14.43 -45.63
CA VAL A 140 19.03 -12.99 -45.40
C VAL A 140 20.44 -12.62 -44.93
N ILE A 141 21.03 -13.37 -43.99
CA ILE A 141 22.38 -13.11 -43.47
C ILE A 141 23.42 -13.30 -44.59
N ALA A 142 23.35 -14.41 -45.33
CA ALA A 142 24.23 -14.74 -46.45
C ALA A 142 24.16 -13.71 -47.58
N GLY A 143 22.99 -13.12 -47.81
CA GLY A 143 22.78 -12.06 -48.80
C GLY A 143 23.10 -10.64 -48.30
N SER A 144 23.60 -10.49 -47.08
CA SER A 144 23.85 -9.18 -46.45
C SER A 144 25.34 -8.80 -46.38
N GLY A 145 25.62 -7.58 -45.91
CA GLY A 145 26.99 -7.15 -45.57
C GLY A 145 27.46 -7.60 -44.18
N SER A 146 26.82 -8.61 -43.57
CA SER A 146 27.19 -9.13 -42.26
C SER A 146 28.58 -9.78 -42.30
N PRO A 147 29.39 -9.67 -41.21
CA PRO A 147 30.62 -10.44 -41.06
C PRO A 147 30.38 -11.97 -41.00
N HIS A 148 29.13 -12.42 -40.85
CA HIS A 148 28.75 -13.81 -40.78
C HIS A 148 28.10 -14.35 -42.07
N ALA A 149 28.15 -13.60 -43.18
CA ALA A 149 27.53 -13.99 -44.44
C ALA A 149 28.07 -15.32 -45.00
N GLU A 150 29.38 -15.55 -44.92
CA GLU A 150 30.01 -16.80 -45.38
C GLU A 150 29.55 -18.00 -44.54
N SER A 151 29.58 -17.88 -43.22
CA SER A 151 29.10 -18.93 -42.30
C SER A 151 27.62 -19.26 -42.51
N ALA A 152 26.80 -18.26 -42.87
CA ALA A 152 25.40 -18.48 -43.20
C ALA A 152 25.21 -19.19 -44.54
N ALA A 153 26.03 -18.89 -45.54
CA ALA A 153 26.01 -19.55 -46.84
C ALA A 153 26.44 -21.03 -46.73
N GLU A 154 27.48 -21.32 -45.94
CA GLU A 154 27.95 -22.70 -45.68
C GLU A 154 26.84 -23.58 -45.08
N LEU A 155 26.06 -23.05 -44.14
CA LEU A 155 24.95 -23.80 -43.52
C LEU A 155 23.76 -24.03 -44.44
N LEU A 156 23.65 -23.28 -45.55
CA LEU A 156 22.63 -23.48 -46.57
C LEU A 156 23.06 -24.47 -47.66
N GLU A 157 24.32 -24.92 -47.66
CA GLU A 157 24.76 -25.94 -48.60
C GLU A 157 24.10 -27.29 -48.28
N PRO A 158 23.63 -28.04 -49.31
CA PRO A 158 22.97 -29.32 -49.09
C PRO A 158 23.96 -30.36 -48.56
N ASP A 159 23.57 -31.10 -47.52
CA ASP A 159 24.25 -32.34 -47.14
C ASP A 159 24.19 -33.29 -48.35
N THR A 160 25.36 -33.83 -48.73
CA THR A 160 25.60 -34.69 -49.90
C THR A 160 24.39 -35.54 -50.33
N ASP A 161 24.15 -35.61 -51.65
CA ASP A 161 23.01 -36.26 -52.36
C ASP A 161 21.76 -35.39 -52.60
N GLY A 162 21.91 -34.07 -52.71
CA GLY A 162 20.86 -33.19 -53.26
C GLY A 162 19.59 -33.10 -52.42
N ALA A 163 19.63 -33.57 -51.18
CA ALA A 163 18.58 -33.37 -50.19
C ALA A 163 18.57 -31.91 -49.71
N ALA A 164 17.41 -31.42 -49.26
CA ALA A 164 17.32 -30.10 -48.66
C ALA A 164 18.18 -30.05 -47.37
N PRO A 165 18.93 -28.97 -47.12
CA PRO A 165 19.76 -28.84 -45.92
C PRO A 165 18.88 -28.92 -44.66
N ASN A 166 19.24 -29.80 -43.71
CA ASN A 166 18.66 -29.81 -42.36
C ASN A 166 19.50 -28.91 -41.46
N VAL A 167 19.31 -27.60 -41.66
CA VAL A 167 20.06 -26.54 -40.99
C VAL A 167 20.01 -26.70 -39.47
N LEU A 168 18.84 -27.03 -38.94
CA LEU A 168 18.65 -27.18 -37.49
C LEU A 168 19.48 -28.33 -36.91
N ALA A 169 19.56 -29.46 -37.62
CA ALA A 169 20.42 -30.58 -37.21
C ALA A 169 21.90 -30.20 -37.27
N GLY A 170 22.32 -29.49 -38.34
CA GLY A 170 23.68 -28.98 -38.49
C GLY A 170 24.07 -28.03 -37.36
N LEU A 171 23.21 -27.06 -37.02
CA LEU A 171 23.41 -26.12 -35.92
C LEU A 171 23.51 -26.83 -34.56
N ARG A 172 22.62 -27.80 -34.28
CA ARG A 172 22.62 -28.54 -33.01
C ARG A 172 23.80 -29.51 -32.87
N ALA A 173 24.35 -30.00 -33.98
CA ALA A 173 25.53 -30.85 -34.00
C ALA A 173 26.82 -30.04 -33.78
N ASN A 174 26.83 -28.76 -34.18
CA ASN A 174 28.00 -27.90 -34.12
C ASN A 174 28.03 -27.11 -32.79
N ASN A 175 28.56 -27.74 -31.73
CA ASN A 175 28.58 -27.23 -30.34
C ASN A 175 29.48 -25.99 -30.08
N GLY A 176 29.69 -25.12 -31.07
CA GLY A 176 30.63 -24.01 -30.98
C GLY A 176 30.38 -22.87 -31.97
N LEU A 177 29.12 -22.55 -32.26
CA LEU A 177 28.78 -21.37 -33.04
C LEU A 177 29.32 -20.10 -32.36
N ASP A 178 29.86 -19.18 -33.16
CA ASP A 178 30.26 -17.87 -32.65
C ASP A 178 29.06 -17.16 -32.01
N ALA A 179 29.25 -16.61 -30.82
CA ALA A 179 28.17 -15.98 -30.07
C ALA A 179 27.58 -14.76 -30.80
N GLY A 180 28.38 -14.08 -31.63
CA GLY A 180 27.90 -13.00 -32.50
C GLY A 180 26.99 -13.52 -33.61
N PHE A 181 27.37 -14.64 -34.23
CA PHE A 181 26.56 -15.30 -35.25
C PHE A 181 25.24 -15.85 -34.68
N GLU A 182 25.28 -16.49 -33.51
CA GLU A 182 24.07 -17.01 -32.85
C GLU A 182 23.09 -15.87 -32.50
N ALA A 183 23.61 -14.75 -32.00
CA ALA A 183 22.80 -13.57 -31.69
C ALA A 183 22.19 -12.94 -32.95
N GLU A 184 22.94 -12.88 -34.07
CA GLU A 184 22.42 -12.39 -35.34
C GLU A 184 21.35 -13.32 -35.92
N LEU A 185 21.56 -14.64 -35.84
CA LEU A 185 20.59 -15.63 -36.29
C LEU A 185 19.28 -15.57 -35.48
N ALA A 186 19.37 -15.45 -34.15
CA ALA A 186 18.21 -15.25 -33.29
C ALA A 186 17.46 -13.95 -33.62
N ARG A 187 18.19 -12.86 -33.92
CA ARG A 187 17.61 -11.57 -34.35
C ARG A 187 16.82 -11.73 -35.64
N GLU A 188 17.41 -12.36 -36.66
CA GLU A 188 16.77 -12.57 -37.95
C GLU A 188 15.59 -13.54 -37.85
N LEU A 189 15.64 -14.57 -37.01
CA LEU A 189 14.49 -15.46 -36.74
C LEU A 189 13.30 -14.69 -36.17
N VAL A 190 13.53 -13.80 -35.18
CA VAL A 190 12.46 -12.97 -34.61
C VAL A 190 11.90 -12.00 -35.66
N GLN A 191 12.76 -11.40 -36.50
CA GLN A 191 12.31 -10.50 -37.58
C GLN A 191 11.49 -11.25 -38.64
N GLU A 192 11.95 -12.42 -39.07
CA GLU A 192 11.26 -13.26 -40.05
C GLU A 192 9.92 -13.77 -39.50
N ALA A 193 9.82 -14.06 -38.19
CA ALA A 193 8.54 -14.42 -37.57
C ALA A 193 7.49 -13.30 -37.72
N PHE A 194 7.90 -12.04 -37.57
CA PHE A 194 7.01 -10.92 -37.82
C PHE A 194 6.71 -10.73 -39.31
N ALA A 195 7.73 -10.71 -40.17
CA ALA A 195 7.54 -10.50 -41.60
C ALA A 195 6.67 -11.60 -42.22
N GLY A 196 6.98 -12.87 -41.94
CA GLY A 196 6.26 -14.04 -42.42
C GLY A 196 4.81 -14.11 -41.94
N SER A 197 4.51 -13.67 -40.71
CA SER A 197 3.14 -13.67 -40.17
C SER A 197 2.17 -12.77 -40.94
N THR A 198 2.70 -11.74 -41.61
CA THR A 198 1.89 -10.79 -42.40
C THR A 198 1.68 -11.22 -43.84
N GLN A 199 2.27 -12.36 -44.24
CA GLN A 199 2.24 -12.80 -45.62
C GLN A 199 0.88 -13.41 -45.99
N THR A 200 0.28 -12.92 -47.08
CA THR A 200 -1.06 -13.36 -47.52
C THR A 200 -1.01 -14.32 -48.70
N ALA A 201 0.11 -14.36 -49.44
CA ALA A 201 0.28 -15.18 -50.64
C ALA A 201 0.89 -16.56 -50.36
N ASP A 202 1.49 -16.78 -49.19
CA ASP A 202 2.17 -18.03 -48.81
C ASP A 202 1.66 -18.48 -47.43
N ALA A 203 0.64 -19.34 -47.44
CA ALA A 203 0.00 -19.85 -46.23
C ALA A 203 0.95 -20.74 -45.40
N THR A 204 1.93 -21.40 -46.03
CA THR A 204 2.90 -22.25 -45.33
C THR A 204 3.90 -21.40 -44.56
N ARG A 205 4.46 -20.36 -45.19
CA ARG A 205 5.32 -19.38 -44.50
C ARG A 205 4.56 -18.68 -43.37
N ALA A 206 3.33 -18.26 -43.62
CA ALA A 206 2.50 -17.64 -42.60
C ALA A 206 2.25 -18.59 -41.43
N GLY A 207 1.96 -19.87 -41.69
CA GLY A 207 1.77 -20.89 -40.65
C GLY A 207 3.01 -21.10 -39.77
N GLN A 208 4.18 -21.25 -40.39
CA GLN A 208 5.47 -21.41 -39.69
C GLN A 208 5.82 -20.19 -38.83
N ALA A 209 5.65 -18.99 -39.40
CA ALA A 209 5.89 -17.73 -38.71
C ALA A 209 4.92 -17.50 -37.54
N ASN A 210 3.63 -17.83 -37.73
CA ASN A 210 2.62 -17.75 -36.67
C ASN A 210 2.92 -18.73 -35.53
N GLU A 211 3.34 -19.96 -35.83
CA GLU A 211 3.79 -20.90 -34.80
C GLU A 211 4.95 -20.31 -33.98
N MET A 212 5.94 -19.73 -34.66
CA MET A 212 7.08 -19.13 -33.97
C MET A 212 6.68 -17.94 -33.09
N LEU A 213 5.85 -17.03 -33.60
CA LEU A 213 5.32 -15.92 -32.81
C LEU A 213 4.50 -16.39 -31.61
N ASP A 214 3.73 -17.47 -31.75
CA ASP A 214 2.97 -18.06 -30.64
C ASP A 214 3.88 -18.61 -29.55
N ARG A 215 4.99 -19.26 -29.91
CA ARG A 215 6.00 -19.73 -28.95
C ARG A 215 6.74 -18.57 -28.27
N LEU A 216 7.12 -17.54 -29.01
CA LEU A 216 7.72 -16.32 -28.45
C LEU A 216 6.76 -15.66 -27.46
N ARG A 217 5.50 -15.48 -27.86
CA ARG A 217 4.43 -14.94 -27.02
C ARG A 217 4.29 -15.75 -25.73
N GLN A 218 4.14 -17.06 -25.84
CA GLN A 218 3.95 -17.95 -24.68
C GLN A 218 5.16 -17.90 -23.74
N GLY A 219 6.38 -18.00 -24.26
CA GLY A 219 7.60 -17.93 -23.44
C GLY A 219 7.78 -16.58 -22.74
N VAL A 220 7.43 -15.47 -23.41
CA VAL A 220 7.41 -14.14 -22.77
C VAL A 220 6.32 -14.06 -21.70
N MET A 221 5.14 -14.62 -21.95
CA MET A 221 4.06 -14.67 -20.96
C MET A 221 4.44 -15.50 -19.74
N ASP A 222 5.15 -16.61 -19.92
CA ASP A 222 5.59 -17.49 -18.83
C ASP A 222 6.74 -16.90 -18.03
N ALA A 223 7.60 -16.07 -18.64
CA ALA A 223 8.74 -15.47 -17.96
C ALA A 223 8.43 -14.12 -17.29
N MET A 224 7.50 -13.33 -17.83
CA MET A 224 7.35 -11.93 -17.42
C MET A 224 6.36 -11.76 -16.26
N PRO A 225 6.73 -11.07 -15.16
CA PRO A 225 5.84 -10.83 -14.02
C PRO A 225 4.50 -10.19 -14.39
N LYS A 226 4.45 -9.41 -15.48
CA LYS A 226 3.22 -8.80 -16.01
C LYS A 226 2.10 -9.82 -16.21
N PHE A 227 2.41 -10.99 -16.76
CA PHE A 227 1.42 -12.01 -17.14
C PHE A 227 1.20 -13.07 -16.07
N ASN A 228 2.09 -13.13 -15.08
CA ASN A 228 2.05 -14.13 -14.00
C ASN A 228 1.52 -13.60 -12.68
N LYS A 229 1.45 -12.27 -12.51
CA LYS A 229 0.85 -11.66 -11.32
C LYS A 229 -0.66 -11.87 -11.33
N ASN A 230 -1.20 -12.24 -10.17
CA ASN A 230 -2.65 -12.31 -9.97
C ASN A 230 -3.23 -10.89 -9.87
N HIS A 231 -4.27 -10.68 -10.66
CA HIS A 231 -5.14 -9.50 -10.65
C HIS A 231 -6.47 -9.88 -10.02
N TYR A 232 -6.93 -9.06 -9.08
CA TYR A 232 -8.20 -9.20 -8.38
C TYR A 232 -9.12 -8.11 -8.89
N ILE A 233 -10.00 -8.48 -9.82
CA ILE A 233 -11.02 -7.55 -10.31
C ILE A 233 -12.11 -7.49 -9.23
N LYS A 234 -12.31 -6.32 -8.62
CA LYS A 234 -13.33 -6.05 -7.59
C LYS A 234 -14.48 -5.24 -8.17
N LEU A 235 -15.63 -5.31 -7.50
CA LEU A 235 -16.85 -4.56 -7.83
C LEU A 235 -17.45 -4.96 -9.18
N ASP A 236 -17.17 -6.17 -9.64
CA ASP A 236 -17.81 -6.73 -10.83
C ASP A 236 -19.19 -7.31 -10.45
N TYR A 237 -20.19 -6.45 -10.29
CA TYR A 237 -21.55 -6.89 -9.95
C TYR A 237 -22.21 -7.63 -11.13
N TYR A 238 -22.84 -8.76 -10.82
CA TYR A 238 -23.39 -9.67 -11.81
C TYR A 238 -24.80 -9.25 -12.26
N GLU A 239 -25.11 -9.40 -13.55
CA GLU A 239 -26.45 -9.10 -14.09
C GLU A 239 -27.52 -10.02 -13.47
N ALA A 240 -27.15 -11.26 -13.16
CA ALA A 240 -28.03 -12.22 -12.49
C ALA A 240 -28.43 -11.79 -11.06
N ASP A 241 -27.70 -10.86 -10.45
CA ASP A 241 -27.97 -10.30 -9.12
C ASP A 241 -28.67 -8.93 -9.18
N LYS A 242 -29.15 -8.51 -10.35
CA LYS A 242 -29.90 -7.26 -10.56
C LYS A 242 -31.37 -7.44 -10.15
N SER A 243 -31.90 -6.49 -9.38
CA SER A 243 -33.31 -6.40 -9.00
C SER A 243 -33.81 -4.99 -9.29
N GLY A 244 -34.64 -4.85 -10.32
CA GLY A 244 -34.99 -3.54 -10.89
C GLY A 244 -33.76 -2.87 -11.50
N ASP A 245 -33.43 -1.67 -11.03
CA ASP A 245 -32.26 -0.89 -11.41
C ASP A 245 -31.05 -1.09 -10.47
N LYS A 246 -31.20 -1.91 -9.42
CA LYS A 246 -30.19 -2.10 -8.37
C LYS A 246 -29.45 -3.42 -8.50
N TYR A 247 -28.13 -3.36 -8.40
CA TYR A 247 -27.25 -4.52 -8.30
C TYR A 247 -27.04 -4.88 -6.84
N GLN A 248 -27.32 -6.13 -6.48
CA GLN A 248 -27.13 -6.64 -5.12
C GLN A 248 -25.82 -7.41 -4.99
N ILE A 249 -25.31 -7.55 -3.76
CA ILE A 249 -24.22 -8.50 -3.53
C ILE A 249 -24.72 -9.93 -3.79
N PRO A 250 -23.84 -10.84 -4.21
CA PRO A 250 -24.24 -12.21 -4.44
C PRO A 250 -24.64 -12.92 -3.15
N LEU A 251 -25.58 -13.87 -3.24
CA LEU A 251 -26.17 -14.52 -2.07
C LEU A 251 -25.11 -15.23 -1.20
N ASP A 252 -24.15 -15.91 -1.83
CA ASP A 252 -23.04 -16.62 -1.17
C ASP A 252 -22.04 -15.69 -0.47
N LYS A 253 -22.06 -14.40 -0.80
CA LYS A 253 -21.25 -13.36 -0.14
C LYS A 253 -22.02 -12.55 0.89
N SER A 254 -23.34 -12.71 0.93
CA SER A 254 -24.21 -11.97 1.84
C SER A 254 -24.23 -12.58 3.24
N LYS A 255 -24.40 -11.74 4.27
CA LYS A 255 -24.67 -12.19 5.65
C LYS A 255 -26.14 -12.62 5.86
N GLY A 256 -26.91 -12.77 4.77
CA GLY A 256 -28.35 -13.07 4.78
C GLY A 256 -29.15 -12.18 3.81
N VAL A 257 -30.42 -12.53 3.62
CA VAL A 257 -31.33 -11.88 2.65
C VAL A 257 -31.54 -10.39 2.94
N LEU A 258 -31.71 -10.02 4.22
CA LEU A 258 -31.85 -8.61 4.62
C LEU A 258 -30.58 -7.81 4.30
N HIS A 259 -29.40 -8.34 4.65
CA HIS A 259 -28.12 -7.72 4.31
C HIS A 259 -27.97 -7.54 2.79
N ARG A 260 -28.35 -8.55 2.01
CA ARG A 260 -28.33 -8.47 0.54
C ARG A 260 -29.23 -7.36 0.00
N TRP A 261 -30.46 -7.26 0.52
CA TRP A 261 -31.42 -6.23 0.11
C TRP A 261 -30.93 -4.81 0.42
N TYR A 262 -30.44 -4.57 1.65
CA TYR A 262 -29.91 -3.25 2.07
C TYR A 262 -28.67 -2.82 1.28
N THR A 263 -27.91 -3.76 0.71
CA THR A 263 -26.73 -3.44 -0.11
C THR A 263 -27.05 -3.13 -1.57
N GLY A 264 -28.32 -3.21 -2.00
CA GLY A 264 -28.71 -2.92 -3.38
C GLY A 264 -28.41 -1.48 -3.79
N ALA A 265 -27.64 -1.28 -4.85
CA ALA A 265 -27.21 0.04 -5.31
C ALA A 265 -27.28 0.13 -6.85
N THR A 266 -27.53 1.32 -7.39
CA THR A 266 -27.62 1.55 -8.83
C THR A 266 -26.25 1.42 -9.51
N ALA A 267 -26.22 1.34 -10.85
CA ALA A 267 -24.96 1.37 -11.61
C ALA A 267 -24.10 2.59 -11.25
N LYS A 268 -24.75 3.76 -11.08
CA LYS A 268 -24.08 5.00 -10.69
C LYS A 268 -23.44 4.88 -9.31
N ASP A 269 -24.16 4.36 -8.32
CA ASP A 269 -23.64 4.17 -6.96
C ASP A 269 -22.44 3.20 -6.93
N ARG A 270 -22.47 2.13 -7.74
CA ARG A 270 -21.35 1.18 -7.85
C ARG A 270 -20.12 1.81 -8.49
N ASN A 271 -20.32 2.58 -9.56
CA ASN A 271 -19.25 3.29 -10.24
C ASN A 271 -18.64 4.37 -9.32
N GLU A 272 -19.46 5.08 -8.54
CA GLU A 272 -19.01 6.03 -7.52
C GLU A 272 -18.14 5.34 -6.46
N GLY A 273 -18.58 4.17 -5.98
CA GLY A 273 -17.81 3.33 -5.05
C GLY A 273 -16.43 2.95 -5.59
N ALA A 274 -16.34 2.53 -6.86
CA ALA A 274 -15.07 2.23 -7.50
C ALA A 274 -14.14 3.45 -7.59
N VAL A 275 -14.68 4.61 -7.99
CA VAL A 275 -13.90 5.85 -8.07
C VAL A 275 -13.39 6.29 -6.70
N ARG A 276 -14.27 6.25 -5.68
CA ARG A 276 -13.93 6.61 -4.30
C ARG A 276 -12.86 5.70 -3.72
N GLU A 277 -12.97 4.38 -3.89
CA GLU A 277 -11.99 3.44 -3.35
C GLU A 277 -10.62 3.56 -4.05
N ALA A 278 -10.61 3.77 -5.38
CA ALA A 278 -9.37 4.04 -6.11
C ALA A 278 -8.69 5.33 -5.62
N LEU A 279 -9.47 6.42 -5.50
CA LEU A 279 -9.00 7.70 -4.99
C LEU A 279 -8.46 7.58 -3.57
N ALA A 280 -9.18 6.88 -2.68
CA ALA A 280 -8.72 6.63 -1.33
C ALA A 280 -7.43 5.82 -1.30
N ASN A 281 -7.27 4.82 -2.18
CA ASN A 281 -6.04 4.05 -2.26
C ASN A 281 -4.85 4.90 -2.71
N ASP A 282 -5.01 5.73 -3.74
CA ASP A 282 -3.93 6.59 -4.22
C ASP A 282 -3.62 7.73 -3.24
N LEU A 283 -4.62 8.24 -2.51
CA LEU A 283 -4.43 9.17 -1.40
C LEU A 283 -3.68 8.51 -0.22
N MET A 284 -4.00 7.27 0.13
CA MET A 284 -3.24 6.50 1.13
C MET A 284 -1.76 6.39 0.74
N ARG A 285 -1.48 6.19 -0.56
CA ARG A 285 -0.11 6.13 -1.09
C ARG A 285 0.57 7.49 -1.08
N SER A 286 -0.13 8.58 -1.37
CA SER A 286 0.42 9.94 -1.21
C SER A 286 0.63 10.32 0.26
N LEU A 287 -0.08 9.69 1.19
CA LEU A 287 0.20 9.80 2.63
C LEU A 287 1.43 8.95 3.06
N GLY A 288 2.12 8.29 2.13
CA GLY A 288 3.32 7.50 2.41
C GLY A 288 3.03 6.15 3.08
N ILE A 289 1.79 5.65 2.97
CA ILE A 289 1.42 4.30 3.40
C ILE A 289 1.60 3.38 2.19
N GLN A 290 2.41 2.33 2.36
CA GLN A 290 2.52 1.29 1.34
C GLN A 290 1.15 0.64 1.17
N SER A 291 0.58 0.65 -0.04
CA SER A 291 -0.69 0.00 -0.28
C SER A 291 -0.69 -0.86 -1.55
N GLN A 292 -1.73 -1.69 -1.69
CA GLN A 292 -1.98 -2.38 -2.94
C GLN A 292 -2.17 -1.39 -4.09
N LYS A 293 -1.87 -1.81 -5.31
CA LYS A 293 -2.21 -0.99 -6.49
C LYS A 293 -3.65 -1.29 -6.85
N LEU A 294 -4.50 -0.27 -6.83
CA LEU A 294 -5.87 -0.30 -7.33
C LEU A 294 -5.97 0.61 -8.55
N LYS A 295 -6.44 0.08 -9.67
CA LYS A 295 -6.67 0.85 -10.90
C LYS A 295 -8.09 0.69 -11.38
N ILE A 296 -8.66 1.75 -11.93
CA ILE A 296 -10.01 1.66 -12.50
C ILE A 296 -9.96 0.89 -13.82
N VAL A 297 -10.86 -0.07 -13.97
CA VAL A 297 -11.11 -0.81 -15.20
C VAL A 297 -12.47 -0.41 -15.73
N GLU A 298 -12.51 -0.01 -17.00
CA GLU A 298 -13.74 0.40 -17.66
C GLU A 298 -14.33 -0.75 -18.51
N GLY A 299 -15.65 -0.92 -18.42
CA GLY A 299 -16.46 -1.81 -19.24
C GLY A 299 -17.90 -1.31 -19.35
N GLN A 300 -18.82 -2.19 -19.70
CA GLN A 300 -20.25 -1.89 -19.75
C GLN A 300 -21.10 -2.96 -19.06
N TYR A 301 -22.23 -2.53 -18.51
CA TYR A 301 -23.35 -3.40 -18.16
C TYR A 301 -24.06 -3.88 -19.44
N ALA A 302 -24.93 -4.88 -19.31
CA ALA A 302 -25.63 -5.45 -20.47
C ALA A 302 -26.50 -4.43 -21.23
N ASP A 303 -26.97 -3.39 -20.53
CA ASP A 303 -27.76 -2.28 -21.08
C ASP A 303 -26.92 -1.15 -21.71
N GLY A 304 -25.59 -1.32 -21.80
CA GLY A 304 -24.67 -0.32 -22.36
C GLY A 304 -24.26 0.78 -21.38
N THR A 305 -24.80 0.80 -20.16
CA THR A 305 -24.37 1.74 -19.11
C THR A 305 -22.89 1.52 -18.79
N PRO A 306 -22.08 2.59 -18.62
CA PRO A 306 -20.70 2.44 -18.17
C PRO A 306 -20.59 1.65 -16.87
N LYS A 307 -19.57 0.79 -16.79
CA LYS A 307 -19.23 0.00 -15.62
C LYS A 307 -17.79 0.28 -15.22
N LEU A 308 -17.58 0.75 -14.00
CA LEU A 308 -16.27 1.00 -13.42
C LEU A 308 -15.99 -0.05 -12.34
N MET A 309 -14.86 -0.73 -12.47
CA MET A 309 -14.40 -1.76 -11.53
C MET A 309 -12.99 -1.46 -11.08
N LEU A 310 -12.46 -2.27 -10.18
CA LEU A 310 -11.10 -2.11 -9.66
C LEU A 310 -10.22 -3.30 -10.00
N ASP A 311 -9.10 -3.06 -10.66
CA ASP A 311 -8.00 -4.01 -10.79
C ASP A 311 -7.03 -3.82 -9.61
N GLY A 312 -7.17 -4.70 -8.62
CA GLY A 312 -6.27 -4.80 -7.49
C GLY A 312 -5.14 -5.80 -7.76
N THR A 313 -3.90 -5.44 -7.45
CA THR A 313 -2.81 -6.43 -7.37
C THR A 313 -2.31 -6.52 -5.95
N HIS A 314 -2.13 -7.75 -5.45
CA HIS A 314 -1.61 -7.97 -4.09
C HIS A 314 -0.26 -7.25 -3.90
N VAL A 315 -0.03 -6.86 -2.66
CA VAL A 315 1.22 -6.21 -2.25
C VAL A 315 2.34 -7.21 -2.43
N ASP A 316 3.35 -6.81 -3.20
CA ASP A 316 4.53 -7.63 -3.44
C ASP A 316 5.32 -7.77 -2.14
N GLY A 317 5.86 -8.96 -1.91
CA GLY A 317 6.81 -9.18 -0.82
C GLY A 317 8.07 -8.33 -1.00
N ALA A 318 8.75 -8.02 0.09
CA ALA A 318 9.97 -7.22 0.08
C ALA A 318 11.01 -7.82 1.02
N ASN A 319 12.28 -7.80 0.60
CA ASN A 319 13.43 -8.28 1.39
C ASN A 319 13.23 -9.70 1.96
N GLY A 320 12.71 -10.62 1.12
CA GLY A 320 12.43 -12.01 1.52
C GLY A 320 11.17 -12.20 2.36
N ASN A 321 10.43 -11.13 2.69
CA ASN A 321 9.19 -11.22 3.46
C ASN A 321 7.97 -11.19 2.54
N SER A 322 7.05 -12.13 2.74
CA SER A 322 5.73 -12.12 2.11
C SER A 322 4.76 -11.19 2.86
N PHE A 323 3.73 -10.73 2.17
CA PHE A 323 2.61 -10.03 2.80
C PHE A 323 1.84 -10.96 3.75
N SER A 324 1.36 -10.42 4.87
CA SER A 324 0.42 -11.05 5.79
C SER A 324 -0.56 -10.01 6.33
N ASP A 325 -1.84 -10.33 6.39
CA ASP A 325 -2.86 -9.49 7.03
C ASP A 325 -2.81 -9.62 8.57
N PHE A 326 -3.60 -8.80 9.27
CA PHE A 326 -3.70 -8.86 10.73
C PHE A 326 -4.84 -9.75 11.26
N ASP A 327 -5.54 -10.49 10.39
CA ASP A 327 -6.40 -11.61 10.82
C ASP A 327 -5.50 -12.76 11.31
N GLY A 328 -4.36 -12.94 10.61
CA GLY A 328 -3.20 -13.70 11.08
C GLY A 328 -3.46 -15.19 11.33
N LYS A 329 -2.40 -15.89 11.73
CA LYS A 329 -2.43 -17.29 12.17
C LYS A 329 -1.67 -17.41 13.50
N PRO A 330 -2.36 -17.22 14.65
CA PRO A 330 -1.72 -17.14 15.96
C PRO A 330 -0.77 -18.30 16.26
N LEU A 331 -1.17 -19.53 15.92
CA LEU A 331 -0.38 -20.74 16.15
C LEU A 331 0.90 -20.84 15.31
N ARG A 332 1.05 -20.01 14.27
CA ARG A 332 2.27 -19.90 13.45
C ARG A 332 3.15 -18.71 13.84
N GLY A 333 2.80 -17.99 14.91
CA GLY A 333 3.54 -16.81 15.37
C GLY A 333 3.35 -15.58 14.48
N GLU A 334 2.37 -15.61 13.58
CA GLU A 334 1.95 -14.45 12.79
C GLU A 334 1.32 -13.40 13.71
N ARG A 335 1.46 -12.12 13.35
CA ARG A 335 0.83 -11.01 14.07
C ARG A 335 -0.67 -11.06 13.88
N TYR A 336 -1.43 -10.74 14.93
CA TYR A 336 -2.87 -10.63 14.85
C TYR A 336 -3.42 -9.62 15.85
N LEU A 337 -4.67 -9.20 15.66
CA LEU A 337 -5.36 -8.29 16.55
C LEU A 337 -5.97 -8.99 17.75
N LYS A 338 -5.70 -8.47 18.95
CA LYS A 338 -6.40 -8.85 20.18
C LYS A 338 -6.58 -7.65 21.10
N ASP A 339 -7.78 -7.48 21.65
CA ASP A 339 -8.14 -6.33 22.50
C ASP A 339 -7.78 -4.96 21.89
N GLY A 340 -7.85 -4.84 20.56
CA GLY A 340 -7.50 -3.60 19.86
C GLY A 340 -6.01 -3.27 19.85
N VAL A 341 -5.11 -4.21 20.19
CA VAL A 341 -3.66 -4.07 20.04
C VAL A 341 -3.08 -5.21 19.20
N LEU A 342 -1.87 -4.98 18.66
CA LEU A 342 -1.16 -5.96 17.86
C LEU A 342 -0.35 -6.90 18.75
N VAL A 343 -0.54 -8.20 18.56
CA VAL A 343 0.09 -9.24 19.41
C VAL A 343 0.69 -10.37 18.58
N ARG A 344 1.53 -11.17 19.23
CA ARG A 344 1.95 -12.51 18.80
C ARG A 344 1.83 -13.49 19.95
N ASN A 345 1.53 -14.75 19.64
CA ASN A 345 1.68 -15.82 20.62
C ASN A 345 3.14 -16.07 20.94
N THR A 346 3.39 -16.47 22.18
CA THR A 346 4.70 -16.95 22.61
C THR A 346 4.84 -18.44 22.35
N GLN A 347 6.07 -18.92 22.22
CA GLN A 347 6.33 -20.36 22.19
C GLN A 347 6.23 -20.90 23.61
N ALA A 348 5.31 -21.85 23.85
CA ALA A 348 5.19 -22.54 25.11
C ALA A 348 6.29 -23.61 25.25
N GLN A 349 6.62 -23.97 26.48
CA GLN A 349 7.55 -25.06 26.73
C GLN A 349 6.96 -26.37 26.17
N GLY A 350 7.71 -27.06 25.31
CA GLY A 350 7.27 -28.28 24.64
C GLY A 350 6.58 -28.06 23.29
N ASP A 351 6.37 -26.80 22.86
CA ASP A 351 5.92 -26.52 21.50
C ASP A 351 6.94 -27.04 20.47
N ALA A 352 6.44 -27.72 19.43
CA ALA A 352 7.25 -28.05 18.26
C ALA A 352 7.80 -26.78 17.60
N PRO A 353 8.95 -26.86 16.90
CA PRO A 353 9.49 -25.72 16.17
C PRO A 353 8.45 -25.08 15.23
N GLY A 354 8.22 -23.78 15.38
CA GLY A 354 7.25 -23.02 14.57
C GLY A 354 5.80 -23.07 15.06
N VAL A 355 5.53 -23.70 16.20
CA VAL A 355 4.23 -23.66 16.89
C VAL A 355 4.30 -22.69 18.05
N PHE A 356 3.28 -21.82 18.18
CA PHE A 356 3.21 -20.77 19.19
C PHE A 356 1.88 -20.87 19.95
N SER A 357 1.81 -21.77 20.94
CA SER A 357 0.59 -22.01 21.74
C SER A 357 0.53 -21.20 23.03
N GLY A 358 1.63 -20.53 23.41
CA GLY A 358 1.75 -19.72 24.61
C GLY A 358 0.92 -18.43 24.56
N PRO A 359 0.77 -17.74 25.72
CA PRO A 359 -0.06 -16.56 25.83
C PRO A 359 0.41 -15.43 24.89
N PRO A 360 -0.53 -14.63 24.36
CA PRO A 360 -0.19 -13.52 23.48
C PRO A 360 0.53 -12.41 24.24
N ARG A 361 1.51 -11.81 23.59
CA ARG A 361 2.22 -10.61 24.05
C ARG A 361 2.13 -9.53 23.00
N LEU A 362 2.16 -8.28 23.47
CA LEU A 362 2.21 -7.11 22.60
C LEU A 362 3.43 -7.21 21.66
N ASP A 363 3.22 -6.89 20.38
CA ASP A 363 4.28 -6.84 19.38
C ASP A 363 4.67 -5.38 19.07
N PRO A 364 5.86 -4.92 19.50
CA PRO A 364 6.32 -3.56 19.23
C PRO A 364 7.18 -3.42 17.97
N THR A 365 7.32 -4.47 17.17
CA THR A 365 8.33 -4.51 16.10
C THR A 365 7.94 -3.77 14.83
N MET A 366 6.69 -3.31 14.73
CA MET A 366 6.23 -2.53 13.57
C MET A 366 6.90 -1.16 13.54
N VAL A 367 7.47 -0.81 12.38
CA VAL A 367 8.16 0.46 12.19
C VAL A 367 7.14 1.56 11.88
N GLU A 368 7.29 2.71 12.54
CA GLU A 368 6.46 3.91 12.36
C GLU A 368 4.96 3.61 12.38
N PHE A 369 4.54 2.77 13.31
CA PHE A 369 3.17 2.34 13.36
C PHE A 369 2.23 3.47 13.79
N GLY A 370 2.64 4.26 14.78
CA GLY A 370 1.84 5.33 15.37
C GLY A 370 1.44 6.42 14.38
N ARG A 371 2.32 6.77 13.43
CA ARG A 371 2.07 7.84 12.44
C ARG A 371 0.82 7.59 11.62
N ASN A 372 0.49 6.33 11.35
CA ASN A 372 -0.63 5.94 10.49
C ASN A 372 -2.00 6.27 11.12
N LYS A 373 -2.08 6.43 12.44
CA LYS A 373 -3.35 6.69 13.14
C LYS A 373 -4.05 7.92 12.59
N ILE A 374 -3.35 9.06 12.53
CA ILE A 374 -3.93 10.32 12.11
C ILE A 374 -4.16 10.37 10.59
N LEU A 375 -3.34 9.67 9.81
CA LEU A 375 -3.52 9.54 8.35
C LEU A 375 -4.82 8.81 8.02
N LEU A 376 -5.12 7.72 8.73
CA LEU A 376 -6.39 6.99 8.56
C LEU A 376 -7.59 7.76 9.10
N LEU A 377 -7.43 8.52 10.19
CA LEU A 377 -8.47 9.42 10.70
C LEU A 377 -8.76 10.58 9.75
N LEU A 378 -7.74 11.13 9.08
CA LEU A 378 -7.89 12.16 8.07
C LEU A 378 -8.74 11.67 6.90
N MET A 379 -8.51 10.45 6.44
CA MET A 379 -9.32 9.82 5.39
C MET A 379 -10.70 9.35 5.88
N ALA A 380 -11.00 9.49 7.17
CA ALA A 380 -12.20 8.95 7.81
C ALA A 380 -12.42 7.45 7.55
N ASP A 381 -11.34 6.66 7.44
CA ASP A 381 -11.41 5.21 7.23
C ASP A 381 -11.89 4.51 8.51
N ARG A 382 -13.22 4.41 8.68
CA ARG A 382 -13.83 3.81 9.88
C ARG A 382 -13.45 2.34 10.08
N ASP A 383 -13.12 1.64 9.01
CA ASP A 383 -12.78 0.23 9.03
C ASP A 383 -11.29 0.02 8.82
N ALA A 384 -10.47 0.94 9.33
CA ALA A 384 -9.01 0.97 9.24
C ALA A 384 -8.39 -0.41 9.03
N LEU A 385 -8.60 -1.36 9.95
CA LEU A 385 -8.09 -2.73 9.83
C LEU A 385 -9.14 -3.79 9.47
N GLY A 386 -10.42 -3.42 9.44
CA GLY A 386 -11.51 -4.38 9.43
C GLY A 386 -11.81 -4.94 10.81
N SER A 387 -12.95 -5.61 10.93
CA SER A 387 -13.38 -6.26 12.18
C SER A 387 -12.38 -7.29 12.74
N LYS A 388 -11.63 -7.96 11.87
CA LYS A 388 -10.66 -9.00 12.22
C LYS A 388 -9.21 -8.66 11.87
N GLY A 389 -8.92 -7.53 11.23
CA GLY A 389 -7.57 -7.23 10.75
C GLY A 389 -7.31 -7.60 9.29
N GLY A 390 -8.34 -8.02 8.53
CA GLY A 390 -8.19 -8.44 7.14
C GLY A 390 -8.04 -7.32 6.10
N ASN A 391 -8.21 -6.04 6.48
CA ASN A 391 -8.14 -4.92 5.51
C ASN A 391 -6.74 -4.30 5.39
N LYS A 392 -5.84 -4.63 6.33
CA LYS A 392 -4.46 -4.11 6.39
C LYS A 392 -3.54 -5.22 6.90
N GLY A 393 -2.25 -5.05 6.73
CA GLY A 393 -1.28 -6.07 7.07
C GLY A 393 0.13 -5.51 7.16
N TYR A 394 1.08 -6.39 6.89
CA TYR A 394 2.49 -6.09 6.98
C TYR A 394 3.31 -6.88 5.96
N VAL A 395 4.45 -6.30 5.58
CA VAL A 395 5.55 -6.98 4.88
C VAL A 395 6.79 -6.77 5.75
N GLY A 396 7.31 -7.85 6.33
CA GLY A 396 8.36 -7.73 7.36
C GLY A 396 7.84 -6.97 8.58
N ASN A 397 8.32 -5.74 8.79
CA ASN A 397 7.91 -4.83 9.87
C ASN A 397 7.23 -3.56 9.37
N THR A 398 6.95 -3.46 8.06
CA THR A 398 6.32 -2.29 7.44
C THR A 398 4.81 -2.48 7.40
N PHE A 399 4.05 -1.47 7.83
CA PHE A 399 2.59 -1.46 7.73
C PHE A 399 2.15 -1.29 6.27
N VAL A 400 1.15 -2.07 5.87
CA VAL A 400 0.67 -2.13 4.49
C VAL A 400 -0.85 -2.05 4.46
N GLY A 401 -1.39 -1.19 3.59
CA GLY A 401 -2.82 -1.12 3.30
C GLY A 401 -3.25 -1.95 2.10
N ILE A 402 -4.37 -2.66 2.22
CA ILE A 402 -4.93 -3.41 1.08
C ILE A 402 -6.36 -3.00 0.77
N ASP A 403 -7.15 -2.49 1.72
CA ASP A 403 -8.52 -2.09 1.40
C ASP A 403 -8.90 -0.78 2.13
N PRO A 404 -9.10 0.33 1.40
CA PRO A 404 -9.64 1.57 1.95
C PRO A 404 -11.15 1.73 1.68
N GLY A 405 -11.92 0.66 1.46
CA GLY A 405 -13.33 0.72 1.00
C GLY A 405 -14.30 1.57 1.83
N HIS A 406 -13.94 1.91 3.07
CA HIS A 406 -14.72 2.79 3.95
C HIS A 406 -14.09 4.17 4.20
N ALA A 407 -13.04 4.53 3.47
CA ALA A 407 -12.45 5.86 3.48
C ALA A 407 -13.27 6.85 2.63
N LEU A 408 -13.20 8.14 2.96
CA LEU A 408 -13.84 9.24 2.23
C LEU A 408 -15.37 9.16 2.18
N GLU A 409 -16.02 8.47 3.13
CA GLU A 409 -17.49 8.49 3.28
C GLU A 409 -17.94 9.82 3.90
N GLY A 410 -18.88 10.53 3.25
CA GLY A 410 -19.20 11.93 3.56
C GLY A 410 -19.63 12.22 5.00
N ASP A 411 -20.43 11.34 5.61
CA ASP A 411 -20.96 11.54 6.98
C ASP A 411 -19.88 11.53 8.08
N LEU A 412 -18.74 10.88 7.81
CA LEU A 412 -17.61 10.81 8.73
C LEU A 412 -16.52 11.80 8.32
N LEU A 413 -16.27 11.94 7.01
CA LEU A 413 -15.28 12.86 6.48
C LEU A 413 -15.61 14.32 6.81
N GLY A 414 -16.89 14.70 6.84
CA GLY A 414 -17.34 16.03 7.21
C GLY A 414 -17.26 16.37 8.70
N ARG A 415 -16.95 15.42 9.59
CA ARG A 415 -16.90 15.68 11.04
C ARG A 415 -15.67 16.50 11.44
N ARG A 416 -15.84 17.38 12.42
CA ARG A 416 -14.83 18.28 12.96
C ARG A 416 -14.89 18.28 14.49
N GLY A 417 -13.77 18.56 15.15
CA GLY A 417 -13.69 18.58 16.62
C GLY A 417 -13.97 17.23 17.29
N ASP A 418 -13.89 16.14 16.52
CA ASP A 418 -13.99 14.76 17.02
C ASP A 418 -12.65 14.20 17.47
N ILE A 419 -11.53 14.79 17.02
CA ILE A 419 -10.15 14.42 17.37
C ILE A 419 -9.64 15.34 18.49
N ARG A 420 -8.82 14.79 19.38
CA ARG A 420 -8.12 15.53 20.45
C ARG A 420 -6.61 15.50 20.24
N SER A 421 -5.91 16.40 20.92
CA SER A 421 -4.46 16.61 20.83
C SER A 421 -3.61 15.43 21.37
N ASP A 422 -4.21 14.43 22.02
CA ASP A 422 -3.58 13.16 22.41
C ASP A 422 -3.79 12.03 21.38
N PHE A 423 -4.38 12.35 20.22
CA PHE A 423 -4.85 11.43 19.18
C PHE A 423 -6.04 10.55 19.61
N SER A 424 -6.66 10.80 20.76
CA SER A 424 -7.97 10.20 21.07
C SER A 424 -9.06 10.87 20.24
N PHE A 425 -10.19 10.19 20.06
CA PHE A 425 -11.30 10.73 19.29
C PHE A 425 -12.65 10.25 19.81
N LYS A 426 -13.72 10.95 19.42
CA LYS A 426 -15.11 10.57 19.72
C LYS A 426 -15.59 9.57 18.68
N GLN A 427 -16.05 8.41 19.14
CA GLN A 427 -16.61 7.39 18.26
C GLN A 427 -17.87 7.90 17.55
N PRO A 428 -17.97 7.75 16.21
CA PRO A 428 -19.15 8.18 15.49
C PRO A 428 -20.30 7.18 15.71
N GLY A 429 -21.34 7.63 16.43
CA GLY A 429 -22.57 6.86 16.68
C GLY A 429 -22.46 5.84 17.81
N VAL A 430 -23.62 5.43 18.34
CA VAL A 430 -23.75 4.41 19.42
C VAL A 430 -24.05 3.01 18.85
N VAL A 431 -24.31 2.92 17.52
CA VAL A 431 -24.75 1.70 16.86
C VAL A 431 -23.54 0.85 16.45
N PRO A 432 -23.49 -0.45 16.84
CA PRO A 432 -22.43 -1.36 16.44
C PRO A 432 -22.24 -1.40 14.92
N GLY A 433 -21.02 -1.13 14.46
CA GLY A 433 -20.66 -1.21 13.04
C GLY A 433 -20.48 0.12 12.31
N GLN A 434 -20.91 1.25 12.90
CA GLN A 434 -20.71 2.59 12.32
C GLN A 434 -19.50 3.36 12.87
N GLY A 435 -18.87 2.85 13.94
CA GLY A 435 -17.70 3.44 14.59
C GLY A 435 -16.35 3.11 13.94
N TYR A 436 -15.31 3.84 14.35
CA TYR A 436 -13.92 3.55 14.01
C TYR A 436 -13.46 2.27 14.73
N LYS A 437 -12.94 1.30 13.99
CA LYS A 437 -12.54 -0.01 14.53
C LYS A 437 -11.02 -0.15 14.67
N ASN A 438 -10.58 -0.69 15.80
CA ASN A 438 -9.19 -1.10 16.06
C ASN A 438 -8.10 -0.01 15.95
N PHE A 439 -8.47 1.27 16.04
CA PHE A 439 -7.50 2.39 16.03
C PHE A 439 -6.56 2.43 17.24
N THR A 440 -6.93 1.77 18.34
CA THR A 440 -6.09 1.67 19.54
C THR A 440 -4.80 0.91 19.30
N MET A 441 -4.67 0.18 18.18
CA MET A 441 -3.44 -0.55 17.87
C MET A 441 -2.26 0.39 17.69
N PHE A 442 -2.52 1.61 17.20
CA PHE A 442 -1.51 2.62 16.92
C PHE A 442 -1.08 3.36 18.19
N ASP A 443 -1.83 3.21 19.28
CA ASP A 443 -1.56 3.87 20.56
C ASP A 443 -0.37 3.26 21.31
N GLN A 444 0.13 2.12 20.85
CA GLN A 444 1.35 1.50 21.39
C GLN A 444 2.62 2.08 20.74
N SER A 445 2.65 3.41 20.60
CA SER A 445 3.73 4.20 20.00
C SER A 445 3.93 5.50 20.78
N THR A 446 5.10 6.13 20.61
CA THR A 446 5.41 7.43 21.24
C THR A 446 4.54 8.57 20.67
N LEU A 447 4.44 9.70 21.38
CA LEU A 447 3.78 10.88 20.83
C LEU A 447 4.57 11.45 19.64
N SER A 448 5.90 11.48 19.74
CA SER A 448 6.76 11.96 18.65
C SER A 448 6.58 11.17 17.35
N GLU A 449 6.40 9.84 17.44
CA GLU A 449 6.10 8.99 16.28
C GLU A 449 4.69 9.24 15.72
N LYS A 450 3.66 9.37 16.58
CA LYS A 450 2.31 9.72 16.13
C LYS A 450 2.29 11.10 15.42
N MET A 451 3.05 12.06 15.94
CA MET A 451 3.21 13.40 15.36
C MET A 451 3.85 13.39 13.97
N GLU A 452 4.56 12.33 13.57
CA GLU A 452 5.06 12.24 12.20
C GLU A 452 3.92 12.19 11.17
N GLY A 453 2.78 11.60 11.54
CA GLY A 453 1.60 11.63 10.68
C GLY A 453 1.07 13.06 10.51
N VAL A 454 1.13 13.88 11.56
CA VAL A 454 0.70 15.28 11.49
C VAL A 454 1.67 16.11 10.64
N ARG A 455 2.98 15.90 10.78
CA ARG A 455 3.99 16.53 9.91
C ARG A 455 3.80 16.17 8.45
N GLN A 456 3.49 14.90 8.16
CA GLN A 456 3.17 14.45 6.81
C GLN A 456 1.95 15.20 6.24
N ILE A 457 0.91 15.41 7.06
CA ILE A 457 -0.27 16.18 6.66
C ILE A 457 0.07 17.64 6.38
N ALA A 458 0.90 18.28 7.21
CA ALA A 458 1.33 19.66 7.02
C ALA A 458 2.09 19.83 5.68
N ARG A 459 3.04 18.93 5.40
CA ARG A 459 3.80 18.92 4.14
C ARG A 459 2.90 18.71 2.91
N LEU A 460 1.90 17.83 3.01
CA LEU A 460 0.94 17.62 1.93
C LEU A 460 0.13 18.89 1.65
N ARG A 461 -0.36 19.56 2.70
CA ARG A 461 -1.06 20.85 2.59
C ARG A 461 -0.19 21.91 1.92
N GLU A 462 1.07 22.04 2.33
CA GLU A 462 2.03 22.98 1.74
C GLU A 462 2.30 22.69 0.26
N SER A 463 2.43 21.42 -0.11
CA SER A 463 2.68 21.01 -1.49
C SER A 463 1.45 21.11 -2.41
N GLY A 464 0.24 21.06 -1.86
CA GLY A 464 -1.02 20.96 -2.59
C GLY A 464 -1.25 19.62 -3.32
N ALA A 465 -0.39 18.63 -3.11
CA ALA A 465 -0.43 17.36 -3.86
C ALA A 465 -1.69 16.53 -3.59
N ASP A 466 -2.25 16.60 -2.38
CA ASP A 466 -3.50 15.95 -2.03
C ASP A 466 -4.70 16.56 -2.80
N GLY A 467 -4.83 17.89 -2.82
CA GLY A 467 -5.86 18.60 -3.59
C GLY A 467 -5.77 18.34 -5.11
N GLN A 468 -4.55 18.33 -5.65
CA GLN A 468 -4.31 18.00 -7.07
C GLN A 468 -4.77 16.60 -7.44
N LEU A 469 -4.64 15.62 -6.55
CA LEU A 469 -5.12 14.26 -6.80
C LEU A 469 -6.64 14.24 -6.99
N PHE A 470 -7.40 14.96 -6.15
CA PHE A 470 -8.84 15.10 -6.33
C PHE A 470 -9.19 15.75 -7.67
N ASP A 471 -8.45 16.80 -8.07
CA ASP A 471 -8.69 17.49 -9.34
C ASP A 471 -8.43 16.58 -10.55
N LEU A 472 -7.40 15.74 -10.51
CA LEU A 472 -7.14 14.75 -11.56
C LEU A 472 -8.28 13.72 -11.68
N TYR A 473 -8.82 13.26 -10.55
CA TYR A 473 -9.98 12.36 -10.54
C TYR A 473 -11.26 13.06 -11.05
N SER A 474 -11.50 14.30 -10.64
CA SER A 474 -12.64 15.12 -11.11
C SER A 474 -12.53 15.38 -12.61
N GLN A 475 -11.34 15.64 -13.14
CA GLN A 475 -11.11 15.77 -14.58
C GLN A 475 -11.40 14.46 -15.33
N GLN A 476 -10.88 13.33 -14.84
CA GLN A 476 -11.01 12.02 -15.49
C GLN A 476 -12.45 11.47 -15.47
N PHE A 477 -13.18 11.73 -14.38
CA PHE A 477 -14.52 11.22 -14.11
C PHE A 477 -15.57 12.33 -14.03
N GLY A 478 -15.37 13.45 -14.74
CA GLY A 478 -16.23 14.63 -14.67
C GLY A 478 -17.13 14.86 -15.88
N ASN A 479 -17.40 16.14 -16.19
CA ASN A 479 -18.52 16.59 -17.05
C ASN A 479 -18.56 16.08 -18.50
N ALA A 480 -17.47 15.51 -19.01
CA ALA A 480 -17.44 14.87 -20.34
C ALA A 480 -17.92 13.41 -20.34
N ARG A 481 -18.15 12.81 -19.15
CA ARG A 481 -18.58 11.41 -18.99
C ARG A 481 -20.12 11.29 -19.01
N PRO A 482 -20.67 10.11 -19.39
CA PRO A 482 -22.08 9.82 -19.22
C PRO A 482 -22.52 9.96 -17.74
N ALA A 483 -23.81 10.24 -17.50
CA ALA A 483 -24.33 10.52 -16.15
C ALA A 483 -24.04 9.42 -15.10
N ALA A 484 -23.94 8.15 -15.51
CA ALA A 484 -23.60 7.03 -14.63
C ALA A 484 -22.10 6.94 -14.27
N ALA A 485 -21.24 7.78 -14.88
CA ALA A 485 -19.80 7.84 -14.67
C ALA A 485 -19.28 9.29 -14.51
N ASN A 486 -20.19 10.26 -14.36
CA ASN A 486 -19.86 11.65 -14.04
C ASN A 486 -20.04 11.90 -12.53
N PHE A 487 -18.91 12.13 -11.86
CA PHE A 487 -18.78 12.32 -10.42
C PHE A 487 -18.10 13.63 -10.06
N ASP A 488 -18.02 14.60 -10.97
CA ASP A 488 -17.31 15.87 -10.77
C ASP A 488 -17.69 16.56 -9.44
N GLN A 489 -18.98 16.89 -9.30
CA GLN A 489 -19.51 17.53 -8.11
C GLN A 489 -19.29 16.69 -6.84
N HIS A 490 -19.41 15.37 -6.95
CA HIS A 490 -19.24 14.48 -5.81
C HIS A 490 -17.77 14.46 -5.34
N ILE A 491 -16.81 14.34 -6.27
CA ILE A 491 -15.38 14.38 -6.00
C ILE A 491 -14.98 15.74 -5.40
N GLN A 492 -15.49 16.85 -5.94
CA GLN A 492 -15.23 18.19 -5.41
C GLN A 492 -15.84 18.38 -4.00
N ASN A 493 -17.02 17.80 -3.72
CA ASN A 493 -17.58 17.80 -2.36
C ASN A 493 -16.72 16.99 -1.38
N ILE A 494 -16.23 15.81 -1.78
CA ILE A 494 -15.29 15.01 -0.96
C ILE A 494 -14.01 15.81 -0.72
N LYS A 495 -13.44 16.46 -1.76
CA LYS A 495 -12.24 17.29 -1.66
C LYS A 495 -12.41 18.36 -0.58
N ALA A 496 -13.49 19.14 -0.63
CA ALA A 496 -13.76 20.19 0.36
C ALA A 496 -13.90 19.64 1.79
N GLN A 497 -14.56 18.48 1.95
CA GLN A 497 -14.67 17.83 3.25
C GLN A 497 -13.33 17.27 3.75
N TYR A 498 -12.50 16.71 2.87
CA TYR A 498 -11.17 16.25 3.21
C TYR A 498 -10.25 17.42 3.61
N GLU A 499 -10.21 18.49 2.82
CA GLU A 499 -9.38 19.68 3.07
C GLU A 499 -9.80 20.36 4.37
N GLY A 500 -11.10 20.50 4.63
CA GLY A 500 -11.56 21.04 5.90
C GLY A 500 -11.19 20.16 7.09
N ARG A 501 -11.09 18.83 6.93
CA ARG A 501 -10.70 17.90 8.02
C ARG A 501 -9.20 17.97 8.26
N ARG A 502 -8.43 18.06 7.18
CA ARG A 502 -6.98 18.29 7.18
C ARG A 502 -6.64 19.54 7.98
N ASP A 503 -7.30 20.65 7.67
CA ASP A 503 -7.03 21.93 8.30
C ASP A 503 -7.47 21.94 9.78
N ASP A 504 -8.59 21.28 10.15
CA ASP A 504 -9.00 21.07 11.54
C ASP A 504 -7.98 20.25 12.34
N ILE A 505 -7.46 19.16 11.76
CA ILE A 505 -6.39 18.36 12.36
C ILE A 505 -5.14 19.23 12.59
N LEU A 506 -4.69 19.97 11.59
CA LEU A 506 -3.51 20.84 11.75
C LEU A 506 -3.73 21.92 12.81
N GLN A 507 -4.94 22.48 12.91
CA GLN A 507 -5.30 23.43 13.95
C GLN A 507 -5.24 22.81 15.35
N ILE A 508 -5.74 21.59 15.53
CA ILE A 508 -5.71 20.86 16.82
C ILE A 508 -4.27 20.60 17.26
N PHE A 509 -3.39 20.26 16.32
CA PHE A 509 -2.01 19.88 16.60
C PHE A 509 -1.00 21.02 16.42
N GLN A 510 -1.44 22.25 16.13
CA GLN A 510 -0.56 23.39 15.84
C GLN A 510 0.50 23.63 16.92
N GLU A 511 0.11 23.49 18.19
CA GLU A 511 1.00 23.71 19.33
C GLU A 511 2.10 22.63 19.40
N ARG A 512 1.74 21.39 19.09
CA ARG A 512 2.68 20.26 19.07
C ARG A 512 3.57 20.30 17.82
N LEU A 513 3.09 20.87 16.71
CA LEU A 513 3.91 21.13 15.52
C LEU A 513 4.93 22.24 15.76
N ALA A 514 4.57 23.29 16.53
CA ALA A 514 5.46 24.40 16.82
C ALA A 514 6.75 23.99 17.57
N VAL A 515 6.77 22.81 18.20
CA VAL A 515 7.98 22.23 18.83
C VAL A 515 9.10 21.99 17.81
N ASP A 516 8.75 21.79 16.54
CA ASP A 516 9.72 21.65 15.45
C ASP A 516 10.54 22.95 15.24
N ASP A 517 10.00 24.11 15.66
CA ASP A 517 10.61 25.43 15.51
C ASP A 517 11.26 25.96 16.80
N PHE A 518 11.28 25.17 17.88
CA PHE A 518 11.89 25.59 19.14
C PHE A 518 13.42 25.76 18.98
N ASP A 519 13.95 26.79 19.62
CA ASP A 519 15.39 27.03 19.69
C ASP A 519 16.02 26.13 20.75
N PHE A 520 16.46 24.95 20.35
CA PHE A 520 17.18 24.04 21.25
C PHE A 520 18.66 24.39 21.43
N GLY A 521 19.14 25.54 20.96
CA GLY A 521 20.56 25.92 21.00
C GLY A 521 21.46 25.05 20.11
N VAL A 522 20.86 24.32 19.17
CA VAL A 522 21.54 23.43 18.19
C VAL A 522 20.95 23.66 16.80
N ALA A 523 21.70 23.29 15.76
CA ALA A 523 21.25 23.49 14.38
C ALA A 523 19.92 22.75 14.11
N PRO A 524 18.90 23.40 13.51
CA PRO A 524 17.59 22.78 13.26
C PRO A 524 17.62 21.49 12.44
N ALA A 525 18.59 21.36 11.54
CA ALA A 525 18.76 20.16 10.70
C ALA A 525 19.55 19.02 11.38
N SER A 526 19.93 19.16 12.64
CA SER A 526 20.77 18.17 13.34
C SER A 526 19.96 17.04 13.99
N ASP A 527 20.59 15.87 14.14
CA ASP A 527 20.02 14.74 14.91
C ASP A 527 19.78 15.12 16.39
N ALA A 528 20.57 16.06 16.91
CA ALA A 528 20.39 16.59 18.27
C ALA A 528 19.09 17.39 18.40
N HIS A 529 18.78 18.27 17.45
CA HIS A 529 17.51 19.01 17.41
C HIS A 529 16.31 18.05 17.36
N THR A 530 16.38 17.09 16.44
CA THR A 530 15.34 16.05 16.30
C THR A 530 15.14 15.26 17.60
N SER A 531 16.22 14.91 18.29
CA SER A 531 16.16 14.20 19.57
C SER A 531 15.50 15.05 20.67
N LEU A 532 15.83 16.34 20.77
CA LEU A 532 15.25 17.24 21.78
C LEU A 532 13.77 17.54 21.51
N ARG A 533 13.38 17.71 20.25
CA ARG A 533 11.99 17.78 19.79
C ARG A 533 11.19 16.54 20.20
N ASP A 534 11.72 15.35 19.89
CA ASP A 534 11.05 14.09 20.19
C ASP A 534 10.93 13.85 21.72
N VAL A 535 11.98 14.17 22.47
CA VAL A 535 11.94 14.13 23.95
C VAL A 535 10.90 15.10 24.51
N SER A 536 10.80 16.32 23.98
CA SER A 536 9.83 17.33 24.43
C SER A 536 8.38 16.87 24.22
N LEU A 537 8.07 16.30 23.06
CA LEU A 537 6.76 15.72 22.78
C LEU A 537 6.46 14.51 23.68
N ASN A 538 7.44 13.63 23.89
CA ASN A 538 7.23 12.46 24.72
C ASN A 538 7.12 12.79 26.21
N LEU A 539 7.78 13.86 26.66
CA LEU A 539 7.60 14.43 27.99
C LEU A 539 6.19 15.00 28.18
N LEU A 540 5.65 15.69 27.16
CA LEU A 540 4.26 16.17 27.17
C LEU A 540 3.26 15.02 27.39
N ASP A 541 3.39 13.94 26.61
CA ASP A 541 2.56 12.73 26.75
C ASP A 541 2.76 12.04 28.10
N GLY A 542 4.00 12.02 28.61
CA GLY A 542 4.34 11.54 29.94
C GLY A 542 3.62 12.31 31.05
N LEU A 543 3.61 13.64 30.99
CA LEU A 543 2.89 14.49 31.93
C LEU A 543 1.40 14.21 31.92
N GLU A 544 0.78 14.13 30.74
CA GLU A 544 -0.64 13.79 30.60
C GLU A 544 -0.97 12.43 31.21
N LYS A 545 -0.16 11.40 30.94
CA LYS A 545 -0.33 10.04 31.48
C LYS A 545 -0.05 9.95 32.98
N PHE A 546 0.87 10.76 33.48
CA PHE A 546 1.18 10.83 34.90
C PHE A 546 0.02 11.46 35.69
N THR A 547 -0.53 12.58 35.23
CA THR A 547 -1.58 13.31 35.95
C THR A 547 -3.02 12.82 35.67
N SER A 548 -3.23 12.04 34.61
CA SER A 548 -4.55 11.46 34.27
C SER A 548 -4.73 10.03 34.80
N PRO A 549 -5.97 9.54 35.01
CA PRO A 549 -6.21 8.12 35.26
C PRO A 549 -5.78 7.27 34.04
N THR A 550 -4.99 6.23 34.27
CA THR A 550 -4.48 5.36 33.21
C THR A 550 -4.65 3.88 33.50
N THR A 551 -4.54 3.03 32.48
CA THR A 551 -4.37 1.58 32.57
C THR A 551 -3.07 1.16 31.87
N SER A 552 -2.43 0.11 32.37
CA SER A 552 -1.22 -0.48 31.77
C SER A 552 -1.47 -1.86 31.15
N LYS A 553 -2.72 -2.36 31.17
CA LYS A 553 -3.10 -3.67 30.61
C LYS A 553 -4.39 -3.58 29.82
N THR A 554 -4.54 -4.45 28.82
CA THR A 554 -5.81 -4.68 28.12
C THR A 554 -6.80 -5.48 28.99
N SER A 555 -8.04 -5.64 28.52
CA SER A 555 -9.06 -6.48 29.17
C SER A 555 -8.64 -7.94 29.35
N SER A 556 -7.86 -8.51 28.41
CA SER A 556 -7.30 -9.87 28.53
C SER A 556 -5.98 -9.92 29.30
N GLY A 557 -5.55 -8.83 29.93
CA GLY A 557 -4.32 -8.77 30.73
C GLY A 557 -3.02 -8.63 29.93
N ILE A 558 -3.08 -8.26 28.65
CA ILE A 558 -1.88 -8.01 27.83
C ILE A 558 -1.22 -6.73 28.34
N GLN A 559 0.07 -6.80 28.69
CA GLN A 559 0.83 -5.65 29.15
C GLN A 559 1.05 -4.65 28.01
N LEU A 560 0.70 -3.39 28.26
CA LEU A 560 0.92 -2.27 27.35
C LEU A 560 2.33 -1.70 27.52
N LEU A 561 2.93 -1.22 26.43
CA LEU A 561 4.17 -0.43 26.48
C LEU A 561 3.90 1.03 26.79
N TYR A 562 2.76 1.53 26.31
CA TYR A 562 2.31 2.90 26.51
C TYR A 562 0.97 2.85 27.25
N PRO A 563 0.89 3.33 28.50
CA PRO A 563 -0.34 3.26 29.28
C PRO A 563 -1.40 4.15 28.65
N GLN A 564 -2.66 3.73 28.71
CA GLN A 564 -3.78 4.42 28.08
C GLN A 564 -4.58 5.21 29.11
N ILE A 565 -5.03 6.42 28.76
CA ILE A 565 -5.96 7.19 29.60
C ILE A 565 -7.32 6.49 29.59
N THR A 566 -7.84 6.13 30.76
CA THR A 566 -9.05 5.30 30.86
C THR A 566 -10.35 6.07 30.67
N ASP A 567 -10.32 7.38 30.88
CA ASP A 567 -11.48 8.25 30.81
C ASP A 567 -11.08 9.61 30.23
N SER A 568 -11.48 9.86 28.98
CA SER A 568 -11.16 11.11 28.28
C SER A 568 -11.76 12.35 28.96
N ALA A 569 -12.82 12.22 29.76
CA ALA A 569 -13.40 13.34 30.51
C ALA A 569 -12.56 13.71 31.75
N LYS A 570 -11.67 12.81 32.19
CA LYS A 570 -10.76 13.02 33.32
C LYS A 570 -9.31 13.28 32.87
N ARG A 571 -9.07 13.36 31.56
CA ARG A 571 -7.77 13.74 31.00
C ARG A 571 -7.37 15.11 31.56
N LYS A 572 -6.14 15.19 32.04
CA LYS A 572 -5.46 16.44 32.37
C LYS A 572 -4.61 16.80 31.16
N GLU A 573 -5.16 17.66 30.31
CA GLU A 573 -4.49 18.10 29.10
C GLU A 573 -3.34 19.04 29.46
N TRP A 574 -2.18 18.75 28.90
CA TRP A 574 -1.01 19.61 29.01
C TRP A 574 -0.77 20.30 27.66
N HIS A 575 -0.23 21.51 27.76
CA HIS A 575 0.17 22.38 26.66
C HIS A 575 1.68 22.56 26.68
N ILE A 576 2.29 22.75 25.52
CA ILE A 576 3.73 22.97 25.36
C ILE A 576 4.04 24.31 24.68
N GLY A 577 5.08 24.99 25.14
CA GLY A 577 5.62 26.21 24.54
C GLY A 577 7.09 26.38 24.88
N GLN A 578 7.72 27.45 24.38
CA GLN A 578 9.07 27.84 24.72
C GLN A 578 9.09 29.28 25.24
N ASP A 579 9.78 29.51 26.35
CA ASP A 579 10.07 30.85 26.86
C ASP A 579 11.36 31.36 26.22
N ALA A 580 11.23 32.29 25.28
CA ALA A 580 12.36 32.83 24.53
C ALA A 580 13.35 33.62 25.40
N ALA A 581 12.93 34.14 26.57
CA ALA A 581 13.80 34.92 27.43
C ALA A 581 14.73 34.03 28.28
N THR A 582 14.24 32.87 28.70
CA THR A 582 14.98 31.94 29.57
C THR A 582 15.50 30.71 28.81
N ASN A 583 15.11 30.55 27.55
CA ASN A 583 15.35 29.37 26.74
C ASN A 583 14.89 28.07 27.45
N GLU A 584 13.72 28.12 28.06
CA GLU A 584 13.09 26.98 28.74
C GLU A 584 11.92 26.45 27.91
N VAL A 585 11.77 25.13 27.89
CA VAL A 585 10.53 24.50 27.43
C VAL A 585 9.53 24.53 28.57
N VAL A 586 8.35 25.10 28.31
CA VAL A 586 7.31 25.32 29.31
C VAL A 586 6.13 24.42 29.02
N PHE A 587 5.78 23.58 29.99
CA PHE A 587 4.59 22.74 29.97
C PHE A 587 3.54 23.34 30.90
N THR A 588 2.29 23.49 30.47
CA THR A 588 1.23 24.06 31.31
C THR A 588 -0.04 23.19 31.32
N CYS A 589 -0.71 23.10 32.46
CA CYS A 589 -1.96 22.36 32.62
C CYS A 589 -3.01 23.21 33.34
N PRO A 590 -3.98 23.77 32.60
CA PRO A 590 -5.16 24.39 33.18
C PRO A 590 -6.08 23.35 33.84
N ALA A 591 -6.42 23.53 35.11
CA ALA A 591 -7.32 22.64 35.85
C ALA A 591 -8.00 23.33 37.03
N SER A 592 -8.87 22.61 37.74
CA SER A 592 -9.45 23.10 38.99
C SER A 592 -8.37 23.35 40.05
N LYS A 593 -8.60 24.29 40.98
CA LYS A 593 -7.63 24.61 42.06
C LYS A 593 -7.22 23.37 42.86
N SER A 594 -8.16 22.47 43.11
CA SER A 594 -7.91 21.19 43.79
C SER A 594 -7.05 20.24 42.97
N ASP A 595 -7.27 20.17 41.65
CA ASP A 595 -6.46 19.33 40.76
C ASP A 595 -5.05 19.88 40.64
N VAL A 596 -4.89 21.18 40.47
CA VAL A 596 -3.57 21.85 40.42
C VAL A 596 -2.75 21.56 41.67
N ALA A 597 -3.36 21.72 42.86
CA ALA A 597 -2.67 21.43 44.12
C ALA A 597 -2.25 19.95 44.24
N LYS A 598 -3.14 19.02 43.82
CA LYS A 598 -2.85 17.59 43.82
C LYS A 598 -1.73 17.24 42.85
N MET A 599 -1.82 17.69 41.59
CA MET A 599 -0.83 17.46 40.55
C MET A 599 0.54 18.02 40.95
N ARG A 600 0.60 19.23 41.52
CA ARG A 600 1.86 19.80 42.03
C ARG A 600 2.49 18.90 43.08
N ASN A 601 1.73 18.46 44.09
CA ASN A 601 2.26 17.62 45.16
C ASN A 601 2.77 16.28 44.63
N ASP A 602 2.02 15.65 43.71
CA ASP A 602 2.39 14.36 43.12
C ASP A 602 3.64 14.50 42.24
N LEU A 603 3.72 15.54 41.38
CA LEU A 603 4.88 15.81 40.53
C LEU A 603 6.11 16.22 41.36
N GLN A 604 5.97 17.06 42.38
CA GLN A 604 7.07 17.46 43.25
C GLN A 604 7.69 16.23 43.93
N ARG A 605 6.86 15.32 44.43
CA ARG A 605 7.33 14.08 45.07
C ARG A 605 8.02 13.17 44.05
N TYR A 606 7.42 13.01 42.87
CA TYR A 606 7.93 12.11 41.84
C TYR A 606 9.25 12.60 41.22
N LEU A 607 9.35 13.90 40.93
CA LEU A 607 10.51 14.52 40.26
C LEU A 607 11.59 14.98 41.24
N GLN A 608 11.42 14.77 42.55
CA GLN A 608 12.38 15.14 43.59
C GLN A 608 13.85 14.71 43.30
N PRO A 609 14.12 13.55 42.67
CA PRO A 609 15.50 13.18 42.30
C PRO A 609 16.18 14.14 41.31
N ILE A 610 15.43 14.84 40.46
CA ILE A 610 15.97 15.73 39.42
C ILE A 610 15.80 17.21 39.72
N ILE A 611 14.74 17.61 40.43
CA ILE A 611 14.47 19.02 40.80
C ILE A 611 14.89 19.36 42.24
N GLY A 612 15.16 18.37 43.08
CA GLY A 612 15.50 18.60 44.49
C GLY A 612 14.40 19.34 45.25
N ARG A 613 14.78 20.40 45.96
CA ARG A 613 13.84 21.35 46.62
C ARG A 613 13.63 22.63 45.82
N ASN A 614 14.10 22.69 44.57
CA ASN A 614 13.98 23.88 43.76
C ASN A 614 12.52 24.03 43.30
N GLU A 615 11.81 25.03 43.83
CA GLU A 615 10.42 25.32 43.47
C GLU A 615 10.30 26.01 42.10
N ASP A 616 11.39 26.50 41.51
CA ASP A 616 11.35 27.27 40.26
C ASP A 616 10.89 26.42 39.06
N PHE A 617 11.11 25.10 39.09
CA PHE A 617 10.65 24.19 38.05
C PHE A 617 9.12 24.05 38.03
N LEU A 618 8.45 24.08 39.19
CA LEU A 618 7.00 23.83 39.33
C LEU A 618 6.27 25.06 39.85
N GLN A 619 5.67 25.81 38.94
CA GLN A 619 5.00 27.08 39.24
C GLN A 619 3.48 26.92 39.20
N ILE A 620 2.79 27.68 40.05
CA ILE A 620 1.32 27.79 40.02
C ILE A 620 0.95 29.24 39.71
N SER A 621 -0.01 29.44 38.81
CA SER A 621 -0.54 30.77 38.49
C SER A 621 -1.13 31.47 39.73
N PRO A 622 -1.17 32.82 39.78
CA PRO A 622 -1.70 33.55 40.93
C PRO A 622 -3.13 33.15 41.34
N ASP A 623 -3.98 32.82 40.38
CA ASP A 623 -5.37 32.37 40.59
C ASP A 623 -5.48 30.87 40.96
N ARG A 624 -4.36 30.14 40.93
CA ARG A 624 -4.19 28.72 41.23
C ARG A 624 -4.90 27.77 40.28
N THR A 625 -5.13 28.18 39.04
CA THR A 625 -5.83 27.37 38.03
C THR A 625 -4.90 26.77 36.97
N VAL A 626 -3.62 27.17 36.94
CA VAL A 626 -2.63 26.62 36.01
C VAL A 626 -1.42 26.11 36.78
N LEU A 627 -1.03 24.88 36.49
CA LEU A 627 0.27 24.32 36.88
C LEU A 627 1.23 24.44 35.71
N SER A 628 2.45 24.89 35.95
CA SER A 628 3.51 24.99 34.96
C SER A 628 4.73 24.19 35.38
N LEU A 629 5.29 23.40 34.45
CA LEU A 629 6.62 22.80 34.56
C LEU A 629 7.54 23.52 33.57
N ARG A 630 8.57 24.19 34.07
CA ARG A 630 9.61 24.85 33.26
C ARG A 630 10.85 23.98 33.22
N VAL A 631 11.32 23.62 32.03
CA VAL A 631 12.46 22.71 31.84
C VAL A 631 13.51 23.38 30.97
N PRO A 632 14.71 23.70 31.50
CA PRO A 632 15.86 24.10 30.70
C PRO A 632 16.20 23.05 29.64
N VAL A 633 16.60 23.49 28.44
CA VAL A 633 16.84 22.60 27.30
C VAL A 633 17.85 21.49 27.61
N ASP A 634 18.90 21.78 28.36
CA ASP A 634 19.95 20.83 28.77
C ASP A 634 19.44 19.76 29.75
N ARG A 635 18.29 19.97 30.40
CA ARG A 635 17.66 19.03 31.33
C ARG A 635 16.52 18.23 30.70
N LEU A 636 16.12 18.51 29.46
CA LEU A 636 15.00 17.82 28.80
C LEU A 636 15.12 16.30 28.82
N ALA A 637 16.33 15.77 28.60
CA ALA A 637 16.59 14.34 28.62
C ALA A 637 16.35 13.69 30.00
N ASP A 638 16.70 14.39 31.09
CA ASP A 638 16.49 13.90 32.45
C ASP A 638 14.99 13.77 32.78
N PHE A 639 14.23 14.82 32.47
CA PHE A 639 12.78 14.84 32.67
C PHE A 639 12.09 13.81 31.76
N GLY A 640 12.51 13.72 30.49
CA GLY A 640 12.00 12.72 29.55
C GLY A 640 12.24 11.29 30.01
N GLY A 641 13.39 11.01 30.64
CA GLY A 641 13.67 9.72 31.26
C GLY A 641 12.73 9.41 32.42
N MET A 642 12.56 10.35 33.36
CA MET A 642 11.67 10.17 34.52
C MET A 642 10.19 10.06 34.15
N LEU A 643 9.73 10.77 33.13
CA LEU A 643 8.34 10.74 32.66
C LEU A 643 8.15 9.83 31.44
N SER A 644 9.07 8.89 31.22
CA SER A 644 8.90 7.86 30.20
C SER A 644 7.71 6.94 30.51
N SER A 645 7.11 6.35 29.48
CA SER A 645 5.98 5.42 29.67
C SER A 645 6.33 4.24 30.58
N ARG A 646 7.58 3.75 30.53
CA ARG A 646 8.07 2.71 31.42
C ARG A 646 8.07 3.16 32.88
N SER A 647 8.67 4.31 33.18
CA SER A 647 8.74 4.84 34.54
C SER A 647 7.35 5.13 35.11
N ILE A 648 6.44 5.63 34.28
CA ILE A 648 5.03 5.85 34.65
C ILE A 648 4.33 4.53 34.98
N ILE A 649 4.54 3.47 34.18
CA ILE A 649 3.98 2.13 34.47
C ILE A 649 4.54 1.60 35.78
N GLU A 650 5.86 1.65 35.98
CA GLU A 650 6.52 1.18 37.21
C GLU A 650 5.99 1.92 38.45
N HIS A 651 5.69 3.22 38.34
CA HIS A 651 5.18 4.03 39.43
C HIS A 651 3.67 3.84 39.69
N LYS A 652 2.83 3.95 38.65
CA LYS A 652 1.36 3.97 38.79
C LYS A 652 0.71 2.60 38.76
N HIS A 653 1.40 1.62 38.19
CA HIS A 653 0.89 0.27 37.97
C HIS A 653 1.89 -0.79 38.47
N PRO A 654 2.31 -0.73 39.75
CA PRO A 654 3.31 -1.66 40.26
C PRO A 654 2.80 -3.10 40.11
N SER A 655 3.65 -3.95 39.54
CA SER A 655 3.37 -5.39 39.48
C SER A 655 3.23 -5.88 40.92
N ARG A 656 2.04 -6.33 41.32
CA ARG A 656 1.91 -7.10 42.56
C ARG A 656 2.69 -8.39 42.32
N THR A 657 3.88 -8.48 42.93
CA THR A 657 4.70 -9.69 43.01
C THR A 657 3.99 -10.77 43.79
#